data_AF-A0A7K5F249-F1
#
_entry.id   AF-A0A7K5F249-F1
#
_cell.length_a   1.000
_cell.length_b   1.000
_cell.length_c   1.000
_cell.angle_alpha   90.00
_cell.angle_beta   90.00
_cell.angle_gamma   90.00
#
_symmetry.space_group_name_H-M   'P 1'
#
loop_
_entity.id
_entity.type
_entity.pdbx_description
1 polymer ?
#
loop_
_entity_poly.entity_id
_entity_poly.type
_entity_poly.pdbx_seq_one_letter_code
_entity_poly.pdbx_strand_id
1 'polypeptide(L)'
;TSSAEVKENRNIGNLEDHPISSNERARGGTPSSKRKRPLEEGNNGHFCKLQLIWKKVSWSVTPKNALVQLHELKPGLQYKMVSQTGPVHAPVFAVAVEVNGLTFEGTGPTKKKAKMRAAELALKSFVQFPNACQAHFAMGNCINPSTDFTSDQADFPDTLFKEFEPSTHSEDFSVYNPVNNELLSTAYRHGRLLCHTLDLMGHGKQNKHKMASKAESEKNPVVLLNELRSGLRYVCLSETVEKQHIKSFVMAVRVDGRTFEGSGRSKKLAKGQAAQAALQALFNIRLPSHIPSRSKCHHLPQDFADSIYQMVAQKFQELTDNFTSMHARHKTLAGIVMTKGLDIRQAQVIVLSSGTKCINGEYINDQGLAVNDCHAEIVARRAFVHFLYSQLELHLSKRREDWERSIFMRLKEGGYRLRENILFHLYVSTSPCGDARLNSPYEITTDLNSSKHIVRKYRGHLRTKIESGEGTIPVRCHNAAQTWDGVLLGEQLITMSCTDKIARWNILGLQGALLSSFIEPMYLHSIIVGSLYHTGHLSRVMSHRIEDIGQLPASYRRNQLLLSGISHADARQPGKSPSFSVNWIVGNTDLEVINATTGKRTCGTPSRLCKHMFFTRWAKLHGKLSTRVPSHGDMPSVYSEAKLVAQTYQSVKQQLFKAFQKAGLGTWVKKPPEQDQFLLT
;
A
#
# COMPACT_ATOMS: atom_id res chain seq x y z
N THR A 1 55.37 -40.62 13.39
CA THR A 1 56.50 -40.62 12.44
C THR A 1 56.30 -39.50 11.42
N SER A 2 57.40 -38.93 10.93
CA SER A 2 57.57 -37.79 9.99
C SER A 2 56.38 -36.89 9.59
N SER A 3 56.55 -35.59 9.81
CA SER A 3 55.78 -34.48 9.23
C SER A 3 56.17 -34.18 7.77
N ALA A 4 55.30 -33.46 7.04
CA ALA A 4 55.60 -32.43 6.01
C ALA A 4 54.28 -31.94 5.37
N GLU A 5 54.08 -30.68 4.97
CA GLU A 5 54.66 -29.40 5.41
C GLU A 5 53.62 -28.29 5.10
N VAL A 6 53.52 -27.23 5.91
CA VAL A 6 52.73 -26.01 5.62
C VAL A 6 53.68 -24.82 5.63
N LYS A 7 53.60 -23.94 4.63
CA LYS A 7 54.58 -22.86 4.43
C LYS A 7 53.97 -21.45 4.53
N GLU A 8 53.84 -20.98 5.77
CA GLU A 8 53.80 -19.56 6.14
C GLU A 8 55.25 -19.05 6.32
N ASN A 9 55.57 -17.77 6.03
CA ASN A 9 56.42 -16.92 6.92
C ASN A 9 56.73 -15.47 6.47
N ARG A 10 57.16 -14.68 7.48
CA ARG A 10 57.93 -13.40 7.47
C ARG A 10 57.20 -12.12 7.04
N ASN A 11 56.91 -11.11 7.89
CA ASN A 11 57.35 -10.68 9.26
C ASN A 11 58.61 -9.76 9.35
N ILE A 12 58.75 -9.08 10.49
CA ILE A 12 59.76 -8.10 10.99
C ILE A 12 59.30 -6.62 10.83
N GLY A 13 59.24 -5.78 11.88
CA GLY A 13 59.38 -6.06 13.33
C GLY A 13 59.42 -4.79 14.22
N ASN A 14 59.25 -4.98 15.53
CA ASN A 14 59.64 -4.24 16.77
C ASN A 14 59.90 -2.70 16.76
N LEU A 15 59.76 -1.94 17.87
CA LEU A 15 59.80 -2.25 19.32
C LEU A 15 58.89 -1.29 20.14
N GLU A 16 58.81 -1.48 21.46
CA GLU A 16 58.10 -0.68 22.51
C GLU A 16 58.68 0.76 22.66
N ASP A 17 58.08 1.76 23.34
CA ASP A 17 57.48 1.76 24.69
C ASP A 17 56.59 3.02 25.01
N HIS A 18 56.16 3.20 26.27
CA HIS A 18 55.25 4.22 26.84
C HIS A 18 55.97 5.30 27.71
N PRO A 19 55.32 6.32 28.37
CA PRO A 19 54.17 7.19 28.03
C PRO A 19 54.29 8.70 28.48
N ILE A 20 53.23 9.51 28.28
CA ILE A 20 52.75 10.67 29.13
C ILE A 20 53.43 12.09 29.12
N SER A 21 52.57 13.11 28.89
CA SER A 21 52.55 14.53 29.38
C SER A 21 53.40 15.73 28.84
N SER A 22 52.66 16.75 28.34
CA SER A 22 52.75 18.22 28.58
C SER A 22 54.02 19.09 28.40
N ASN A 23 53.86 20.16 27.60
CA ASN A 23 54.60 21.46 27.63
C ASN A 23 56.13 21.43 27.33
N GLU A 24 56.80 22.51 26.89
CA GLU A 24 56.41 23.90 26.55
C GLU A 24 57.22 24.47 25.34
N ARG A 25 56.92 25.72 24.96
CA ARG A 25 57.73 26.79 24.27
C ARG A 25 59.18 26.53 23.80
N ALA A 26 59.74 27.21 22.77
CA ALA A 26 59.23 28.16 21.75
C ALA A 26 60.35 28.62 20.75
N ARG A 27 59.96 29.46 19.76
CA ARG A 27 60.76 30.28 18.80
C ARG A 27 61.37 29.50 17.60
N GLY A 28 61.34 29.99 16.35
CA GLY A 28 60.71 31.18 15.73
C GLY A 28 61.63 31.88 14.69
N GLY A 29 61.16 32.66 13.69
CA GLY A 29 59.80 32.97 13.18
C GLY A 29 59.49 32.26 11.85
N THR A 30 59.21 32.86 10.67
CA THR A 30 58.95 34.24 10.13
C THR A 30 58.30 34.09 8.71
N PRO A 31 57.94 35.13 7.91
CA PRO A 31 57.52 36.51 8.20
C PRO A 31 56.05 36.85 7.76
N SER A 32 55.59 38.06 8.15
CA SER A 32 54.50 38.91 7.57
C SER A 32 53.07 38.34 7.31
N SER A 33 51.98 38.73 8.01
CA SER A 33 51.35 40.08 8.24
C SER A 33 50.55 40.64 7.05
N LYS A 34 49.30 41.15 7.14
CA LYS A 34 48.33 41.54 8.22
C LYS A 34 46.87 41.31 7.69
N ARG A 35 45.71 41.41 8.40
CA ARG A 35 45.28 42.13 9.64
C ARG A 35 44.04 41.42 10.30
N LYS A 36 43.70 41.69 11.59
CA LYS A 36 42.53 41.15 12.39
C LYS A 36 41.47 42.27 12.65
N ARG A 37 40.25 42.14 13.26
CA ARG A 37 39.30 41.11 13.84
C ARG A 37 37.87 41.62 13.36
N PRO A 38 36.66 41.41 13.98
CA PRO A 38 36.15 40.53 15.04
C PRO A 38 34.88 39.71 14.68
N LEU A 39 34.35 39.00 15.70
CA LEU A 39 32.97 38.49 15.80
C LEU A 39 32.42 38.88 17.18
N GLU A 40 31.21 39.44 17.30
CA GLU A 40 30.52 39.66 18.58
C GLU A 40 29.01 39.85 18.35
N GLU A 41 28.24 39.98 19.44
CA GLU A 41 26.82 39.59 19.46
C GLU A 41 25.82 40.74 19.23
N GLY A 42 24.59 40.36 18.85
CA GLY A 42 23.45 41.27 18.70
C GLY A 42 22.12 40.53 18.68
N ASN A 43 21.47 40.40 19.83
CA ASN A 43 20.19 39.69 19.98
C ASN A 43 19.00 40.59 19.58
N ASN A 44 18.29 40.23 18.51
CA ASN A 44 16.86 40.56 18.33
C ASN A 44 16.21 39.67 17.25
N GLY A 45 14.99 39.22 17.49
CA GLY A 45 14.31 38.24 16.62
C GLY A 45 13.62 38.87 15.41
N HIS A 46 13.74 38.24 14.24
CA HIS A 46 12.92 38.55 13.06
C HIS A 46 12.34 37.30 12.40
N PHE A 47 11.06 37.38 12.07
CA PHE A 47 10.28 36.35 11.38
C PHE A 47 10.93 35.96 10.04
N CYS A 48 11.01 34.66 9.75
CA CYS A 48 11.32 34.16 8.40
C CYS A 48 10.17 34.49 7.44
N LYS A 49 10.24 35.69 6.84
CA LYS A 49 9.27 36.22 5.89
C LYS A 49 9.24 35.36 4.62
N LEU A 50 8.15 34.64 4.43
CA LEU A 50 7.84 33.92 3.19
C LEU A 50 7.93 34.85 1.98
N GLN A 51 9.03 34.79 1.23
CA GLN A 51 9.16 35.50 -0.04
C GLN A 51 8.29 34.81 -1.10
N LEU A 52 7.06 35.29 -1.23
CA LEU A 52 6.19 35.00 -2.37
C LEU A 52 6.79 35.61 -3.64
N ILE A 53 7.67 34.88 -4.31
CA ILE A 53 8.24 35.26 -5.61
C ILE A 53 7.16 35.15 -6.69
N TRP A 54 6.36 36.22 -6.83
CA TRP A 54 5.39 36.40 -7.92
C TRP A 54 6.10 36.63 -9.26
N LYS A 55 6.65 35.57 -9.85
CA LYS A 55 7.10 35.62 -11.26
C LYS A 55 5.89 35.65 -12.19
N LYS A 56 5.62 36.86 -12.70
CA LYS A 56 4.61 37.19 -13.73
C LYS A 56 4.79 36.25 -14.93
N VAL A 57 3.86 35.31 -15.13
CA VAL A 57 3.96 34.29 -16.18
C VAL A 57 3.63 34.89 -17.54
N SER A 58 4.65 35.07 -18.38
CA SER A 58 4.47 35.28 -19.82
C SER A 58 3.97 34.00 -20.47
N TRP A 59 2.97 34.13 -21.35
CA TRP A 59 2.41 33.01 -22.09
C TRP A 59 3.16 32.85 -23.42
N SER A 60 3.76 31.68 -23.64
CA SER A 60 4.26 31.27 -24.95
C SER A 60 3.91 29.80 -25.19
N VAL A 61 3.41 29.52 -26.40
CA VAL A 61 3.09 28.15 -26.83
C VAL A 61 4.36 27.51 -27.34
N THR A 62 4.77 26.38 -26.75
CA THR A 62 5.88 25.59 -27.30
C THR A 62 5.40 24.80 -28.52
N PRO A 63 6.14 24.81 -29.65
CA PRO A 63 5.74 24.10 -30.86
C PRO A 63 5.73 22.57 -30.66
N LYS A 64 4.84 21.87 -31.38
CA LYS A 64 4.77 20.40 -31.37
C LYS A 64 6.08 19.77 -31.91
N ASN A 65 6.35 18.54 -31.49
CA ASN A 65 7.47 17.77 -32.03
C ASN A 65 7.14 17.23 -33.44
N ALA A 66 8.07 17.34 -34.38
CA ALA A 66 7.93 16.91 -35.77
C ALA A 66 7.45 15.45 -35.94
N LEU A 67 7.93 14.51 -35.10
CA LEU A 67 7.50 13.11 -35.16
C LEU A 67 6.01 12.94 -34.79
N VAL A 68 5.51 13.77 -33.87
CA VAL A 68 4.10 13.76 -33.46
C VAL A 68 3.24 14.41 -34.55
N GLN A 69 3.65 15.57 -35.06
CA GLN A 69 2.92 16.29 -36.10
C GLN A 69 2.84 15.49 -37.42
N LEU A 70 3.90 14.78 -37.81
CA LEU A 70 3.86 13.93 -39.00
C LEU A 70 2.96 12.69 -38.81
N HIS A 71 2.93 12.10 -37.60
CA HIS A 71 2.02 11.00 -37.27
C HIS A 71 0.55 11.47 -37.15
N GLU A 72 0.30 12.69 -36.69
CA GLU A 72 -1.03 13.32 -36.69
C GLU A 72 -1.55 13.53 -38.12
N LEU A 73 -0.67 13.85 -39.09
CA LEU A 73 -1.04 14.03 -40.50
C LEU A 73 -1.17 12.69 -41.27
N LYS A 74 -0.32 11.70 -41.01
CA LYS A 74 -0.41 10.38 -41.63
C LYS A 74 -0.01 9.27 -40.63
N PRO A 75 -0.98 8.61 -39.97
CA PRO A 75 -0.69 7.47 -39.09
C PRO A 75 -0.18 6.27 -39.90
N GLY A 76 0.60 5.39 -39.25
CA GLY A 76 1.11 4.15 -39.86
C GLY A 76 2.41 4.26 -40.68
N LEU A 77 3.01 5.44 -40.78
CA LEU A 77 4.28 5.66 -41.51
C LEU A 77 5.44 4.79 -40.99
N GLN A 78 6.08 4.05 -41.90
CA GLN A 78 7.23 3.21 -41.60
C GLN A 78 8.55 3.97 -41.77
N TYR A 79 9.45 3.84 -40.78
CA TYR A 79 10.78 4.45 -40.80
C TYR A 79 11.85 3.36 -40.96
N LYS A 80 12.40 3.23 -42.17
CA LYS A 80 13.41 2.22 -42.56
C LYS A 80 14.82 2.75 -42.30
N MET A 81 15.69 1.92 -41.70
CA MET A 81 17.11 2.28 -41.51
C MET A 81 17.83 2.11 -42.86
N VAL A 82 18.50 3.16 -43.34
CA VAL A 82 19.22 3.13 -44.63
C VAL A 82 20.66 2.71 -44.42
N SER A 83 21.35 3.35 -43.48
CA SER A 83 22.75 3.04 -43.15
C SER A 83 23.10 3.38 -41.70
N GLN A 84 24.23 2.82 -41.26
CA GLN A 84 24.90 3.18 -40.02
C GLN A 84 26.40 3.24 -40.34
N THR A 85 27.01 4.42 -40.23
CA THR A 85 28.40 4.69 -40.62
C THR A 85 29.15 5.41 -39.48
N GLY A 86 30.47 5.59 -39.64
CA GLY A 86 31.32 6.21 -38.64
C GLY A 86 31.82 5.26 -37.54
N PRO A 87 32.80 5.69 -36.74
CA PRO A 87 33.42 4.86 -35.70
C PRO A 87 32.49 4.62 -34.51
N VAL A 88 32.76 3.57 -33.73
CA VAL A 88 31.92 3.13 -32.59
C VAL A 88 31.65 4.24 -31.56
N HIS A 89 32.58 5.19 -31.39
CA HIS A 89 32.44 6.33 -30.48
C HIS A 89 31.66 7.53 -31.06
N ALA A 90 31.42 7.56 -32.38
CA ALA A 90 30.67 8.63 -33.06
C ALA A 90 29.85 8.10 -34.27
N PRO A 91 28.91 7.16 -34.06
CA PRO A 91 28.12 6.58 -35.15
C PRO A 91 27.09 7.57 -35.72
N VAL A 92 27.02 7.65 -37.03
CA VAL A 92 25.99 8.37 -37.79
C VAL A 92 24.97 7.35 -38.29
N PHE A 93 23.69 7.58 -37.97
CA PHE A 93 22.58 6.76 -38.44
C PHE A 93 21.80 7.51 -39.51
N ALA A 94 21.51 6.86 -40.63
CA ALA A 94 20.59 7.33 -41.65
C ALA A 94 19.25 6.58 -41.55
N VAL A 95 18.14 7.31 -41.57
CA VAL A 95 16.80 6.73 -41.52
C VAL A 95 15.89 7.44 -42.51
N ALA A 96 15.25 6.66 -43.38
CA ALA A 96 14.28 7.15 -44.35
C ALA A 96 12.85 6.94 -43.87
N VAL A 97 11.95 7.86 -44.27
CA VAL A 97 10.51 7.71 -44.17
C VAL A 97 9.89 7.97 -45.54
N GLU A 98 9.02 7.08 -45.99
CA GLU A 98 8.35 7.14 -47.29
C GLU A 98 6.96 7.77 -47.09
N VAL A 99 6.71 8.90 -47.74
CA VAL A 99 5.44 9.63 -47.61
C VAL A 99 4.96 10.09 -48.99
N ASN A 100 3.79 9.58 -49.39
CA ASN A 100 3.12 9.92 -50.66
C ASN A 100 4.00 9.64 -51.90
N GLY A 101 4.75 8.53 -51.89
CA GLY A 101 5.68 8.12 -52.96
C GLY A 101 7.06 8.80 -52.89
N LEU A 102 7.24 9.84 -52.07
CA LEU A 102 8.52 10.51 -51.87
C LEU A 102 9.24 9.95 -50.63
N THR A 103 10.54 9.67 -50.75
CA THR A 103 11.36 9.14 -49.65
C THR A 103 12.24 10.23 -49.05
N PHE A 104 12.08 10.48 -47.75
CA PHE A 104 12.80 11.53 -47.02
C PHE A 104 13.80 10.91 -46.04
N GLU A 105 15.10 11.08 -46.31
CA GLU A 105 16.17 10.58 -45.46
C GLU A 105 16.67 11.63 -44.45
N GLY A 106 16.74 11.25 -43.18
CA GLY A 106 17.30 12.06 -42.09
C GLY A 106 18.46 11.36 -41.40
N THR A 107 19.60 12.06 -41.34
CA THR A 107 20.81 11.60 -40.65
C THR A 107 20.93 12.15 -39.22
N GLY A 108 21.65 11.45 -38.35
CA GLY A 108 22.04 11.99 -37.04
C GLY A 108 22.78 11.01 -36.12
N PRO A 109 23.38 11.51 -35.01
CA PRO A 109 24.20 10.72 -34.09
C PRO A 109 23.41 9.73 -33.21
N THR A 110 22.09 9.65 -33.36
CA THR A 110 21.27 8.59 -32.76
C THR A 110 20.13 8.22 -33.69
N LYS A 111 19.69 6.96 -33.66
CA LYS A 111 18.52 6.45 -34.39
C LYS A 111 17.26 7.31 -34.17
N LYS A 112 17.12 7.95 -32.99
CA LYS A 112 16.03 8.88 -32.65
C LYS A 112 16.19 10.25 -33.33
N LYS A 113 17.39 10.85 -33.32
CA LYS A 113 17.62 12.16 -33.96
C LYS A 113 17.57 12.06 -35.49
N ALA A 114 18.04 10.95 -36.06
CA ALA A 114 17.87 10.59 -37.47
C ALA A 114 16.38 10.55 -37.87
N LYS A 115 15.55 9.76 -37.17
CA LYS A 115 14.08 9.72 -37.37
C LYS A 115 13.43 11.10 -37.25
N MET A 116 13.83 11.90 -36.28
CA MET A 116 13.29 13.24 -36.08
C MET A 116 13.63 14.18 -37.26
N ARG A 117 14.86 14.16 -37.75
CA ARG A 117 15.29 14.93 -38.94
C ARG A 117 14.60 14.47 -40.21
N ALA A 118 14.35 13.16 -40.37
CA ALA A 118 13.58 12.62 -41.50
C ALA A 118 12.13 13.13 -41.47
N ALA A 119 11.50 13.16 -40.29
CA ALA A 119 10.16 13.71 -40.10
C ALA A 119 10.11 15.24 -40.31
N GLU A 120 11.15 15.98 -39.90
CA GLU A 120 11.29 17.42 -40.18
C GLU A 120 11.40 17.70 -41.69
N LEU A 121 12.09 16.85 -42.46
CA LEU A 121 12.21 16.99 -43.92
C LEU A 121 10.90 16.64 -44.63
N ALA A 122 10.24 15.54 -44.26
CA ALA A 122 8.93 15.20 -44.79
C ALA A 122 7.87 16.29 -44.49
N LEU A 123 7.85 16.84 -43.27
CA LEU A 123 6.96 17.97 -42.91
C LEU A 123 7.28 19.24 -43.69
N LYS A 124 8.56 19.53 -44.00
CA LYS A 124 8.91 20.67 -44.87
C LYS A 124 8.36 20.49 -46.28
N SER A 125 8.39 19.28 -46.83
CA SER A 125 7.76 18.99 -48.13
C SER A 125 6.24 19.23 -48.11
N PHE A 126 5.52 18.77 -47.07
CA PHE A 126 4.09 19.09 -46.90
C PHE A 126 3.79 20.59 -46.82
N VAL A 127 4.69 21.38 -46.23
CA VAL A 127 4.50 22.83 -46.02
C VAL A 127 4.92 23.65 -47.24
N GLN A 128 5.77 23.13 -48.13
CA GLN A 128 6.23 23.86 -49.32
C GLN A 128 5.19 23.88 -50.45
N PHE A 129 4.39 22.82 -50.65
CA PHE A 129 3.16 22.89 -51.46
C PHE A 129 2.09 21.89 -50.99
N PRO A 130 0.84 22.32 -50.72
CA PRO A 130 -0.28 21.41 -50.88
C PRO A 130 -0.37 20.98 -52.35
N ASN A 131 -0.76 19.73 -52.59
CA ASN A 131 -0.98 19.16 -53.93
C ASN A 131 0.24 19.12 -54.88
N ALA A 132 1.46 18.94 -54.35
CA ALA A 132 2.66 18.71 -55.18
C ALA A 132 2.49 17.58 -56.25
N CYS A 133 1.79 16.49 -55.91
CA CYS A 133 1.47 15.43 -56.88
C CYS A 133 0.59 15.94 -58.04
N GLN A 134 -0.35 16.85 -57.75
CA GLN A 134 -1.24 17.46 -58.73
C GLN A 134 -0.52 18.53 -59.57
N ALA A 135 0.43 19.26 -58.96
CA ALA A 135 1.32 20.17 -59.68
C ALA A 135 2.20 19.43 -60.71
N HIS A 136 2.70 18.23 -60.41
CA HIS A 136 3.43 17.42 -61.40
C HIS A 136 2.56 16.91 -62.56
N PHE A 137 1.25 16.71 -62.36
CA PHE A 137 0.32 16.40 -63.46
C PHE A 137 -0.20 17.64 -64.20
N ALA A 138 -0.12 18.84 -63.60
CA ALA A 138 -0.55 20.10 -64.22
C ALA A 138 0.58 20.87 -64.92
N MET A 139 1.83 20.71 -64.48
CA MET A 139 3.04 21.28 -65.08
C MET A 139 3.57 20.34 -66.17
N GLY A 140 2.79 20.14 -67.24
CA GLY A 140 3.16 19.29 -68.36
C GLY A 140 4.40 19.81 -69.08
N ASN A 141 5.57 19.20 -68.82
CA ASN A 141 6.82 19.54 -69.48
C ASN A 141 7.62 18.28 -69.83
N CYS A 142 7.56 17.89 -71.10
CA CYS A 142 8.30 16.73 -71.61
C CYS A 142 9.77 17.06 -71.82
N ILE A 143 10.64 16.29 -71.16
CA ILE A 143 12.01 16.01 -71.60
C ILE A 143 12.13 14.49 -71.31
N ASN A 144 12.22 13.58 -72.28
CA ASN A 144 13.09 13.53 -73.46
C ASN A 144 12.38 12.78 -74.62
N PRO A 145 12.95 12.68 -75.84
CA PRO A 145 14.04 13.46 -76.44
C PRO A 145 13.58 14.20 -77.73
N SER A 146 14.53 14.63 -78.55
CA SER A 146 14.35 15.32 -79.85
C SER A 146 13.36 14.68 -80.84
N THR A 147 12.43 15.48 -81.36
CA THR A 147 11.91 15.56 -82.76
C THR A 147 12.25 14.38 -83.69
N ASP A 148 11.31 13.68 -84.34
CA ASP A 148 10.33 14.17 -85.33
C ASP A 148 9.43 13.03 -85.89
N PHE A 149 8.50 13.34 -86.80
CA PHE A 149 8.02 12.54 -87.95
C PHE A 149 6.71 11.69 -87.87
N THR A 150 5.57 12.37 -88.11
CA THR A 150 4.34 11.93 -88.85
C THR A 150 3.16 11.15 -88.20
N SER A 151 1.97 11.36 -88.81
CA SER A 151 0.67 10.61 -88.74
C SER A 151 -0.38 10.87 -87.62
N ASP A 152 -1.26 11.87 -87.86
CA ASP A 152 -2.70 11.78 -88.18
C ASP A 152 -3.73 10.90 -87.40
N GLN A 153 -4.77 11.61 -86.91
CA GLN A 153 -6.24 11.39 -87.09
C GLN A 153 -7.16 10.62 -86.10
N ALA A 154 -8.41 11.14 -86.06
CA ALA A 154 -9.74 10.53 -85.79
C ALA A 154 -10.27 10.13 -84.38
N ASP A 155 -11.22 10.95 -83.89
CA ASP A 155 -12.65 10.65 -83.57
C ASP A 155 -13.19 9.82 -82.36
N PHE A 156 -14.40 10.25 -81.95
CA PHE A 156 -15.43 9.63 -81.08
C PHE A 156 -16.41 8.74 -81.95
N PRO A 157 -17.59 8.19 -81.54
CA PRO A 157 -18.40 8.32 -80.30
C PRO A 157 -19.14 7.03 -79.77
N ASP A 158 -20.13 7.25 -78.88
CA ASP A 158 -21.50 6.66 -78.87
C ASP A 158 -21.97 5.35 -78.14
N THR A 159 -22.60 5.54 -76.96
CA THR A 159 -24.03 5.23 -76.59
C THR A 159 -24.64 3.80 -76.40
N LEU A 160 -25.85 3.78 -75.76
CA LEU A 160 -26.93 2.75 -75.69
C LEU A 160 -26.67 1.52 -74.75
N PHE A 161 -27.60 0.74 -74.16
CA PHE A 161 -29.09 0.70 -73.94
C PHE A 161 -29.40 -0.47 -72.91
N LYS A 162 -30.58 -0.74 -72.28
CA LYS A 162 -31.92 -0.13 -72.06
C LYS A 162 -32.72 -1.01 -71.03
N GLU A 163 -33.91 -0.56 -70.57
CA GLU A 163 -35.15 -1.38 -70.36
C GLU A 163 -35.38 -2.25 -69.07
N PHE A 164 -36.61 -2.70 -68.74
CA PHE A 164 -37.72 -1.98 -68.05
C PHE A 164 -38.66 -2.95 -67.24
N GLU A 165 -39.67 -2.42 -66.52
CA GLU A 165 -40.72 -3.14 -65.73
C GLU A 165 -41.91 -3.68 -66.60
N PRO A 166 -42.92 -4.51 -66.15
CA PRO A 166 -43.87 -4.22 -65.02
C PRO A 166 -44.69 -5.38 -64.30
N SER A 167 -45.45 -4.99 -63.25
CA SER A 167 -46.86 -5.35 -62.86
C SER A 167 -47.41 -6.75 -62.39
N THR A 168 -47.85 -6.79 -61.11
CA THR A 168 -49.22 -7.15 -60.54
C THR A 168 -49.90 -8.56 -60.49
N HIS A 169 -50.64 -8.77 -59.36
CA HIS A 169 -51.96 -9.46 -59.13
C HIS A 169 -52.11 -10.94 -58.62
N SER A 170 -52.96 -11.05 -57.56
CA SER A 170 -53.94 -12.11 -57.12
C SER A 170 -53.60 -13.58 -56.79
N GLU A 171 -54.00 -13.96 -55.56
CA GLU A 171 -54.73 -15.17 -55.07
C GLU A 171 -54.41 -16.61 -55.54
N ASP A 172 -54.26 -17.55 -54.57
CA ASP A 172 -55.22 -18.66 -54.36
C ASP A 172 -55.05 -19.32 -52.96
N PHE A 173 -55.93 -20.27 -52.61
CA PHE A 173 -56.06 -20.97 -51.32
C PHE A 173 -55.76 -22.48 -51.46
N SER A 174 -55.64 -23.34 -50.45
CA SER A 174 -55.88 -23.30 -48.98
C SER A 174 -54.74 -24.10 -48.28
N VAL A 175 -54.73 -24.66 -47.05
CA VAL A 175 -55.66 -25.02 -45.94
C VAL A 175 -54.82 -24.96 -44.62
N TYR A 176 -55.20 -25.35 -43.38
CA TYR A 176 -56.37 -26.07 -42.82
C TYR A 176 -56.81 -25.37 -41.50
N ASN A 177 -57.34 -26.10 -40.51
CA ASN A 177 -57.96 -25.59 -39.26
C ASN A 177 -58.22 -26.72 -38.25
N PRO A 178 -58.69 -26.51 -36.98
CA PRO A 178 -58.95 -25.27 -36.19
C PRO A 178 -58.02 -25.22 -34.92
N VAL A 179 -58.25 -24.67 -33.69
CA VAL A 179 -59.44 -24.22 -32.90
C VAL A 179 -59.11 -23.07 -31.89
N ASN A 180 -60.11 -22.19 -31.76
CA ASN A 180 -60.59 -21.22 -30.74
C ASN A 180 -60.29 -21.48 -29.23
N ASN A 181 -60.45 -20.55 -28.26
CA ASN A 181 -60.84 -19.12 -28.32
C ASN A 181 -60.38 -18.25 -27.12
N GLU A 182 -60.50 -16.93 -27.32
CA GLU A 182 -60.74 -15.85 -26.31
C GLU A 182 -59.59 -15.40 -25.36
N LEU A 183 -59.48 -14.11 -24.98
CA LEU A 183 -60.41 -12.97 -25.12
C LEU A 183 -59.71 -11.64 -25.53
N LEU A 184 -60.49 -10.65 -26.00
CA LEU A 184 -60.11 -9.31 -26.51
C LEU A 184 -59.46 -8.40 -25.42
N SER A 185 -58.51 -7.48 -25.68
CA SER A 185 -58.49 -6.28 -26.57
C SER A 185 -59.48 -5.14 -26.18
N THR A 186 -59.21 -3.83 -26.37
CA THR A 186 -58.05 -3.13 -27.00
C THR A 186 -57.34 -2.11 -26.04
N ALA A 187 -57.28 -0.76 -26.12
CA ALA A 187 -57.77 0.30 -27.03
C ALA A 187 -57.01 1.67 -26.87
N TYR A 188 -56.56 2.26 -28.00
CA TYR A 188 -56.63 3.68 -28.49
C TYR A 188 -56.43 4.94 -27.59
N ARG A 189 -56.01 6.14 -28.07
CA ARG A 189 -55.59 6.66 -29.42
C ARG A 189 -54.69 7.94 -29.34
N HIS A 190 -54.28 8.43 -30.53
CA HIS A 190 -53.58 9.68 -30.99
C HIS A 190 -53.56 10.97 -30.12
N GLY A 191 -52.76 12.03 -30.37
CA GLY A 191 -51.68 12.29 -31.36
C GLY A 191 -51.40 13.80 -31.65
N ARG A 192 -50.34 14.12 -32.43
CA ARG A 192 -49.95 15.40 -33.09
C ARG A 192 -49.62 16.71 -32.29
N LEU A 193 -48.34 17.10 -32.40
CA LEU A 193 -47.75 18.38 -32.90
C LEU A 193 -47.95 19.79 -32.26
N LEU A 194 -46.79 20.48 -32.20
CA LEU A 194 -46.49 21.92 -32.41
C LEU A 194 -46.55 22.96 -31.27
N CYS A 195 -45.78 24.04 -31.49
CA CYS A 195 -45.20 24.97 -30.51
C CYS A 195 -46.06 26.20 -30.19
N HIS A 196 -45.87 26.85 -29.02
CA HIS A 196 -45.14 28.14 -28.96
C HIS A 196 -44.87 28.67 -27.53
N THR A 197 -44.18 29.82 -27.51
CA THR A 197 -43.36 30.54 -26.52
C THR A 197 -44.04 31.15 -25.27
N LEU A 198 -43.20 31.50 -24.28
CA LEU A 198 -43.29 32.59 -23.26
C LEU A 198 -43.90 32.37 -21.83
N ASP A 199 -43.04 32.76 -20.87
CA ASP A 199 -43.23 33.52 -19.61
C ASP A 199 -43.73 33.01 -18.23
N LEU A 200 -42.91 33.40 -17.24
CA LEU A 200 -43.12 33.88 -15.86
C LEU A 200 -43.88 33.09 -14.75
N MET A 201 -43.12 32.87 -13.67
CA MET A 201 -43.49 32.81 -12.23
C MET A 201 -44.34 31.64 -11.69
N GLY A 202 -43.85 31.02 -10.60
CA GLY A 202 -44.59 30.05 -9.78
C GLY A 202 -43.69 29.09 -8.98
N HIS A 203 -43.81 29.06 -7.64
CA HIS A 203 -43.06 28.11 -6.80
C HIS A 203 -43.77 26.75 -6.70
N GLY A 204 -43.04 25.63 -6.85
CA GLY A 204 -43.60 24.27 -6.70
C GLY A 204 -42.57 23.17 -6.45
N LYS A 205 -42.74 22.41 -5.36
CA LYS A 205 -41.79 21.47 -4.73
C LYS A 205 -41.28 20.30 -5.61
N GLN A 206 -40.00 19.96 -5.42
CA GLN A 206 -39.38 18.62 -5.41
C GLN A 206 -40.11 17.42 -6.07
N ASN A 207 -39.50 16.77 -7.09
CA ASN A 207 -38.79 15.48 -6.89
C ASN A 207 -38.11 14.86 -8.14
N LYS A 208 -37.04 14.09 -7.87
CA LYS A 208 -36.56 12.84 -8.52
C LYS A 208 -36.28 12.72 -10.04
N HIS A 209 -35.02 12.31 -10.30
CA HIS A 209 -34.55 11.37 -11.33
C HIS A 209 -34.83 11.64 -12.83
N LYS A 210 -33.76 12.05 -13.53
CA LYS A 210 -33.33 11.36 -14.78
C LYS A 210 -32.08 10.55 -14.47
N MET A 211 -31.96 9.35 -15.07
CA MET A 211 -30.73 8.55 -14.99
C MET A 211 -29.74 8.98 -16.07
N ALA A 212 -28.45 9.00 -15.72
CA ALA A 212 -27.35 9.17 -16.66
C ALA A 212 -27.33 8.02 -17.69
N SER A 213 -26.91 8.30 -18.92
CA SER A 213 -26.89 7.31 -19.99
C SER A 213 -25.73 6.32 -19.83
N LYS A 214 -25.87 5.11 -20.39
CA LYS A 214 -24.86 4.03 -20.32
C LYS A 214 -23.52 4.38 -21.00
N ALA A 215 -23.46 5.50 -21.73
CA ALA A 215 -22.26 5.99 -22.42
C ALA A 215 -21.40 6.96 -21.60
N GLU A 216 -21.91 7.52 -20.49
CA GLU A 216 -21.17 8.50 -19.68
C GLU A 216 -20.12 7.85 -18.76
N SER A 217 -20.28 6.56 -18.43
CA SER A 217 -19.47 5.86 -17.42
C SER A 217 -18.04 5.49 -17.83
N GLU A 218 -17.67 5.64 -19.11
CA GLU A 218 -16.33 5.27 -19.61
C GLU A 218 -15.42 6.48 -19.90
N LYS A 219 -15.95 7.71 -19.79
CA LYS A 219 -15.17 8.93 -20.06
C LYS A 219 -14.17 9.25 -18.94
N ASN A 220 -13.01 9.76 -19.33
CA ASN A 220 -12.00 10.24 -18.39
C ASN A 220 -12.55 11.41 -17.54
N PRO A 221 -12.34 11.46 -16.21
CA PRO A 221 -12.90 12.52 -15.36
C PRO A 221 -12.48 13.94 -15.76
N VAL A 222 -11.27 14.13 -16.31
CA VAL A 222 -10.81 15.44 -16.81
C VAL A 222 -11.59 15.86 -18.06
N VAL A 223 -11.97 14.90 -18.91
CA VAL A 223 -12.73 15.14 -20.15
C VAL A 223 -14.19 15.42 -19.79
N LEU A 224 -14.85 14.55 -19.02
CA LEU A 224 -16.25 14.71 -18.65
C LEU A 224 -16.50 16.02 -17.88
N LEU A 225 -15.60 16.42 -16.98
CA LEU A 225 -15.72 17.70 -16.29
C LEU A 225 -15.57 18.90 -17.25
N ASN A 226 -14.72 18.79 -18.27
CA ASN A 226 -14.54 19.83 -19.28
C ASN A 226 -15.66 19.84 -20.35
N GLU A 227 -16.42 18.75 -20.51
CA GLU A 227 -17.67 18.71 -21.27
C GLU A 227 -18.80 19.43 -20.51
N LEU A 228 -18.90 19.22 -19.19
CA LEU A 228 -19.92 19.86 -18.33
C LEU A 228 -19.62 21.35 -18.03
N ARG A 229 -18.35 21.74 -18.09
CA ARG A 229 -17.85 23.11 -17.91
C ARG A 229 -16.63 23.32 -18.81
N SER A 230 -16.84 23.95 -19.96
CA SER A 230 -15.75 24.29 -20.88
C SER A 230 -14.82 25.37 -20.30
N GLY A 231 -13.54 25.34 -20.70
CA GLY A 231 -12.56 26.38 -20.34
C GLY A 231 -11.89 26.24 -18.97
N LEU A 232 -12.12 25.13 -18.25
CA LEU A 232 -11.53 24.90 -16.93
C LEU A 232 -10.00 24.83 -16.95
N ARG A 233 -9.37 25.58 -16.02
CA ARG A 233 -7.91 25.65 -15.87
C ARG A 233 -7.44 24.91 -14.62
N TYR A 234 -6.50 23.99 -14.81
CA TYR A 234 -5.87 23.21 -13.74
C TYR A 234 -4.51 23.81 -13.37
N VAL A 235 -4.34 24.20 -12.11
CA VAL A 235 -3.12 24.82 -11.56
C VAL A 235 -2.33 23.77 -10.78
N CYS A 236 -1.01 23.67 -11.01
CA CYS A 236 -0.12 22.83 -10.21
C CYS A 236 0.23 23.63 -8.94
N LEU A 237 -0.29 23.24 -7.78
CA LEU A 237 -0.02 23.94 -6.51
C LEU A 237 1.36 23.57 -5.95
N SER A 238 1.77 22.32 -6.13
CA SER A 238 3.11 21.86 -5.76
C SER A 238 3.64 20.79 -6.73
N GLU A 239 4.96 20.77 -6.91
CA GLU A 239 5.72 19.69 -7.51
C GLU A 239 6.89 19.41 -6.55
N THR A 240 6.76 18.38 -5.71
CA THR A 240 7.88 17.92 -4.88
C THR A 240 8.80 17.05 -5.72
N VAL A 241 10.04 17.50 -5.91
CA VAL A 241 11.11 16.73 -6.55
C VAL A 241 12.15 16.40 -5.49
N GLU A 242 12.00 15.24 -4.86
CA GLU A 242 13.02 14.75 -3.95
C GLU A 242 14.23 14.20 -4.71
N LYS A 243 15.38 14.19 -4.05
CA LYS A 243 16.63 13.68 -4.62
C LYS A 243 16.53 12.16 -4.77
N GLN A 244 16.23 11.73 -6.00
CA GLN A 244 15.99 10.36 -6.51
C GLN A 244 14.50 9.99 -6.76
N HIS A 245 14.03 10.40 -7.94
CA HIS A 245 12.94 9.80 -8.75
C HIS A 245 11.51 9.74 -8.22
N ILE A 246 11.22 9.99 -6.94
CA ILE A 246 9.84 10.20 -6.49
C ILE A 246 9.45 11.66 -6.78
N LYS A 247 8.41 11.83 -7.62
CA LYS A 247 7.75 13.12 -7.84
C LYS A 247 6.28 13.03 -7.42
N SER A 248 5.86 13.88 -6.49
CA SER A 248 4.44 14.08 -6.20
C SER A 248 3.98 15.44 -6.73
N PHE A 249 2.73 15.49 -7.17
CA PHE A 249 2.12 16.67 -7.75
C PHE A 249 0.75 16.89 -7.11
N VAL A 250 0.48 18.11 -6.66
CA VAL A 250 -0.87 18.54 -6.28
C VAL A 250 -1.41 19.44 -7.39
N MET A 251 -2.57 19.08 -7.92
CA MET A 251 -3.27 19.81 -8.97
C MET A 251 -4.61 20.28 -8.44
N ALA A 252 -4.90 21.57 -8.61
CA ALA A 252 -6.18 22.17 -8.26
C ALA A 252 -6.95 22.60 -9.51
N VAL A 253 -8.28 22.57 -9.45
CA VAL A 253 -9.20 23.13 -10.44
C VAL A 253 -10.28 23.93 -9.73
N ARG A 254 -10.61 25.13 -10.26
CA ARG A 254 -11.74 25.93 -9.75
C ARG A 254 -12.93 25.74 -10.68
N VAL A 255 -14.05 25.30 -10.12
CA VAL A 255 -15.31 25.02 -10.81
C VAL A 255 -16.45 25.61 -10.00
N ASP A 256 -17.32 26.39 -10.64
CA ASP A 256 -18.50 27.02 -10.02
C ASP A 256 -18.19 27.69 -8.67
N GLY A 257 -17.15 28.54 -8.66
CA GLY A 257 -16.64 29.26 -7.48
C GLY A 257 -15.80 28.44 -6.50
N ARG A 258 -15.98 27.12 -6.44
CA ARG A 258 -15.30 26.21 -5.50
C ARG A 258 -13.99 25.67 -6.07
N THR A 259 -12.98 25.46 -5.22
CA THR A 259 -11.69 24.88 -5.63
C THR A 259 -11.61 23.42 -5.17
N PHE A 260 -11.17 22.55 -6.05
CA PHE A 260 -11.06 21.10 -5.83
C PHE A 260 -9.65 20.64 -6.15
N GLU A 261 -9.09 19.78 -5.29
CA GLU A 261 -7.70 19.35 -5.38
C GLU A 261 -7.59 17.83 -5.56
N GLY A 262 -6.47 17.40 -6.12
CA GLY A 262 -6.12 16.01 -6.32
C GLY A 262 -4.62 15.83 -6.38
N SER A 263 -4.13 14.70 -5.87
CA SER A 263 -2.70 14.43 -5.72
C SER A 263 -2.26 13.24 -6.57
N GLY A 264 -0.94 13.04 -6.67
CA GLY A 264 -0.39 11.77 -7.11
C GLY A 264 0.91 11.86 -7.89
N ARG A 265 1.45 10.68 -8.22
CA ARG A 265 2.75 10.46 -8.88
C ARG A 265 2.92 11.00 -10.31
N SER A 266 1.93 11.73 -10.83
CA SER A 266 2.04 12.47 -12.09
C SER A 266 1.01 13.60 -12.16
N LYS A 267 1.33 14.70 -12.84
CA LYS A 267 0.37 15.79 -13.11
C LYS A 267 -0.92 15.31 -13.80
N LYS A 268 -0.86 14.22 -14.59
CA LYS A 268 -2.05 13.59 -15.21
C LYS A 268 -2.96 12.91 -14.18
N LEU A 269 -2.39 12.15 -13.23
CA LEU A 269 -3.15 11.47 -12.18
C LEU A 269 -3.78 12.48 -11.20
N ALA A 270 -2.99 13.46 -10.78
CA ALA A 270 -3.43 14.53 -9.88
C ALA A 270 -4.58 15.36 -10.48
N LYS A 271 -4.49 15.75 -11.77
CA LYS A 271 -5.62 16.35 -12.50
C LYS A 271 -6.85 15.45 -12.52
N GLY A 272 -6.67 14.14 -12.73
CA GLY A 272 -7.76 13.16 -12.72
C GLY A 272 -8.52 13.10 -11.39
N GLN A 273 -7.80 13.10 -10.26
CA GLN A 273 -8.42 13.14 -8.94
C GLN A 273 -9.14 14.47 -8.67
N ALA A 274 -8.51 15.60 -8.98
CA ALA A 274 -9.12 16.93 -8.81
C ALA A 274 -10.42 17.06 -9.63
N ALA A 275 -10.42 16.53 -10.84
CA ALA A 275 -11.59 16.47 -11.70
C ALA A 275 -12.70 15.57 -11.14
N GLN A 276 -12.35 14.37 -10.65
CA GLN A 276 -13.29 13.45 -10.03
C GLN A 276 -13.92 14.03 -8.75
N ALA A 277 -13.14 14.75 -7.93
CA ALA A 277 -13.64 15.45 -6.75
C ALA A 277 -14.69 16.52 -7.12
N ALA A 278 -14.42 17.34 -8.14
CA ALA A 278 -15.38 18.32 -8.64
C ALA A 278 -16.65 17.68 -9.24
N LEU A 279 -16.51 16.62 -10.06
CA LEU A 279 -17.63 15.86 -10.62
C LEU A 279 -18.56 15.31 -9.53
N GLN A 280 -17.99 14.71 -8.48
CA GLN A 280 -18.75 14.17 -7.36
C GLN A 280 -19.38 15.28 -6.50
N ALA A 281 -18.70 16.41 -6.29
CA ALA A 281 -19.11 17.45 -5.34
C ALA A 281 -19.98 18.58 -5.91
N LEU A 282 -20.14 18.65 -7.24
CA LEU A 282 -21.01 19.60 -7.94
C LEU A 282 -22.11 18.92 -8.76
N PHE A 283 -21.78 17.83 -9.46
CA PHE A 283 -22.71 17.16 -10.38
C PHE A 283 -23.25 15.83 -9.83
N ASN A 284 -22.76 15.38 -8.67
CA ASN A 284 -23.02 14.06 -8.06
C ASN A 284 -22.67 12.88 -8.99
N ILE A 285 -21.84 13.10 -10.01
CA ILE A 285 -21.43 12.08 -10.97
C ILE A 285 -20.30 11.25 -10.36
N ARG A 286 -20.62 9.99 -10.03
CA ARG A 286 -19.64 8.98 -9.62
C ARG A 286 -19.20 8.17 -10.82
N LEU A 287 -18.19 8.67 -11.54
CA LEU A 287 -17.46 7.86 -12.51
C LEU A 287 -16.88 6.60 -11.83
N PRO A 288 -16.82 5.45 -12.53
CA PRO A 288 -16.08 4.28 -12.06
C PRO A 288 -14.59 4.59 -12.01
N SER A 289 -14.08 4.97 -10.83
CA SER A 289 -12.70 4.66 -10.49
C SER A 289 -12.50 3.14 -10.56
N HIS A 290 -11.29 2.66 -10.89
CA HIS A 290 -10.99 1.23 -10.99
C HIS A 290 -11.29 0.50 -9.66
N ILE A 291 -12.49 -0.06 -9.58
CA ILE A 291 -13.04 -0.92 -8.52
C ILE A 291 -12.77 -0.41 -7.09
N PRO A 292 -13.53 0.58 -6.59
CA PRO A 292 -13.93 0.54 -5.19
C PRO A 292 -14.69 -0.78 -4.97
N SER A 293 -14.06 -1.73 -4.29
CA SER A 293 -14.62 -3.06 -4.02
C SER A 293 -16.00 -2.95 -3.36
N ARG A 294 -16.99 -3.76 -3.79
CA ARG A 294 -18.37 -3.75 -3.24
C ARG A 294 -18.46 -4.13 -1.75
N SER A 295 -17.36 -4.60 -1.16
CA SER A 295 -17.17 -4.60 0.29
C SER A 295 -17.24 -3.18 0.85
N LYS A 296 -18.20 -2.89 1.74
CA LYS A 296 -18.21 -1.65 2.55
C LYS A 296 -16.90 -1.60 3.36
N CYS A 297 -15.87 -0.93 2.85
CA CYS A 297 -14.63 -0.76 3.60
C CYS A 297 -14.86 0.36 4.61
N HIS A 298 -15.07 -0.03 5.86
CA HIS A 298 -15.19 0.91 6.98
C HIS A 298 -13.81 1.54 7.21
N HIS A 299 -13.61 2.71 6.62
CA HIS A 299 -12.36 3.47 6.72
C HIS A 299 -12.33 4.30 8.00
N LEU A 300 -11.16 4.37 8.62
CA LEU A 300 -10.87 5.33 9.68
C LEU A 300 -10.71 6.73 9.03
N PRO A 301 -11.10 7.84 9.70
CA PRO A 301 -10.81 9.17 9.20
C PRO A 301 -9.29 9.37 9.02
N GLN A 302 -8.87 9.96 7.90
CA GLN A 302 -7.45 10.04 7.54
C GLN A 302 -6.66 10.90 8.54
N ASP A 303 -7.21 12.05 8.94
CA ASP A 303 -6.60 12.96 9.91
C ASP A 303 -6.38 12.28 11.28
N PHE A 304 -7.31 11.41 11.69
CA PHE A 304 -7.17 10.59 12.90
C PHE A 304 -6.09 9.52 12.71
N ALA A 305 -6.02 8.85 11.56
CA ALA A 305 -4.97 7.88 11.27
C ALA A 305 -3.56 8.51 11.28
N ASP A 306 -3.43 9.72 10.72
CA ASP A 306 -2.19 10.50 10.70
C ASP A 306 -1.82 11.00 12.11
N SER A 307 -2.79 11.42 12.91
CA SER A 307 -2.56 11.81 14.32
C SER A 307 -2.07 10.63 15.17
N ILE A 308 -2.67 9.44 15.01
CA ILE A 308 -2.23 8.20 15.69
C ILE A 308 -0.80 7.82 15.29
N TYR A 309 -0.41 8.05 14.02
CA TYR A 309 0.97 7.90 13.56
C TYR A 309 1.91 8.92 14.23
N GLN A 310 1.56 10.22 14.22
CA GLN A 310 2.39 11.28 14.82
C GLN A 310 2.66 11.01 16.31
N MET A 311 1.63 10.62 17.08
CA MET A 311 1.80 10.24 18.48
C MET A 311 2.79 9.09 18.69
N VAL A 312 2.74 8.06 17.84
CA VAL A 312 3.63 6.89 17.91
C VAL A 312 5.05 7.25 17.49
N ALA A 313 5.23 8.09 16.47
CA ALA A 313 6.52 8.59 16.04
C ALA A 313 7.17 9.49 17.12
N GLN A 314 6.43 10.47 17.65
CA GLN A 314 6.90 11.37 18.71
C GLN A 314 7.27 10.59 19.97
N LYS A 315 6.41 9.70 20.47
CA LYS A 315 6.69 8.92 21.68
C LYS A 315 7.89 7.98 21.51
N PHE A 316 8.18 7.52 20.29
CA PHE A 316 9.40 6.76 19.98
C PHE A 316 10.65 7.66 19.90
N GLN A 317 10.55 8.86 19.33
CA GLN A 317 11.60 9.87 19.31
C GLN A 317 12.02 10.29 20.73
N GLU A 318 11.04 10.54 21.61
CA GLU A 318 11.23 10.86 23.03
C GLU A 318 12.01 9.76 23.77
N LEU A 319 11.65 8.49 23.56
CA LEU A 319 12.28 7.33 24.22
C LEU A 319 13.64 6.94 23.63
N THR A 320 14.09 7.60 22.56
CA THR A 320 15.35 7.28 21.88
C THR A 320 16.28 8.48 21.74
N ASP A 321 16.12 9.45 22.64
CA ASP A 321 16.98 10.64 22.78
C ASP A 321 17.07 11.43 21.47
N ASN A 322 15.91 11.74 20.88
CA ASN A 322 15.79 12.37 19.56
C ASN A 322 16.51 11.57 18.45
N PHE A 323 16.34 10.25 18.48
CA PHE A 323 17.01 9.26 17.62
C PHE A 323 18.54 9.14 17.76
N THR A 324 19.16 9.78 18.75
CA THR A 324 20.62 9.67 18.96
C THR A 324 21.03 8.34 19.62
N SER A 325 20.12 7.70 20.36
CA SER A 325 20.35 6.39 20.97
C SER A 325 20.61 5.31 19.92
N MET A 326 21.57 4.40 20.15
CA MET A 326 21.82 3.26 19.25
C MET A 326 20.58 2.37 19.03
N HIS A 327 19.61 2.41 19.95
CA HIS A 327 18.36 1.65 19.87
C HIS A 327 17.25 2.36 19.05
N ALA A 328 17.49 3.59 18.60
CA ALA A 328 16.64 4.30 17.64
C ALA A 328 16.55 3.60 16.28
N ARG A 329 17.64 2.93 15.86
CA ARG A 329 17.74 2.28 14.54
C ARG A 329 16.75 1.11 14.43
N HIS A 330 15.76 1.26 13.54
CA HIS A 330 14.75 0.24 13.27
C HIS A 330 14.41 0.15 11.77
N LYS A 331 13.75 -0.95 11.36
CA LYS A 331 13.11 -1.11 10.03
C LYS A 331 11.59 -1.15 10.08
N THR A 332 11.02 -1.44 11.24
CA THR A 332 9.58 -1.54 11.46
C THR A 332 9.33 -1.13 12.90
N LEU A 333 8.45 -0.14 13.05
CA LEU A 333 7.94 0.37 14.32
C LEU A 333 6.47 -0.03 14.41
N ALA A 334 6.02 -0.44 15.59
CA ALA A 334 4.61 -0.69 15.87
C ALA A 334 4.25 -0.18 17.27
N GLY A 335 3.06 0.39 17.39
CA GLY A 335 2.54 0.89 18.66
C GLY A 335 1.04 0.72 18.74
N ILE A 336 0.51 0.55 19.96
CA ILE A 336 -0.94 0.53 20.20
C ILE A 336 -1.30 1.77 21.01
N VAL A 337 -2.19 2.56 20.43
CA VAL A 337 -2.77 3.76 21.06
C VAL A 337 -4.16 3.41 21.57
N MET A 338 -4.44 3.81 22.80
CA MET A 338 -5.77 3.75 23.40
C MET A 338 -6.46 5.10 23.24
N THR A 339 -7.76 5.10 22.99
CA THR A 339 -8.59 6.32 22.96
C THR A 339 -9.91 6.09 23.71
N LYS A 340 -10.63 7.19 23.96
CA LYS A 340 -12.06 7.16 24.31
C LYS A 340 -12.86 7.66 23.11
N GLY A 341 -13.62 6.77 22.49
CA GLY A 341 -14.21 7.00 21.16
C GLY A 341 -13.13 7.32 20.12
N LEU A 342 -13.46 8.18 19.16
CA LEU A 342 -12.49 8.71 18.18
C LEU A 342 -11.98 10.12 18.56
N ASP A 343 -11.99 10.48 19.86
CA ASP A 343 -11.40 11.74 20.33
C ASP A 343 -9.88 11.59 20.54
N ILE A 344 -9.11 12.18 19.63
CA ILE A 344 -7.65 12.18 19.67
C ILE A 344 -7.08 12.91 20.90
N ARG A 345 -7.83 13.85 21.51
CA ARG A 345 -7.40 14.57 22.72
C ARG A 345 -7.40 13.69 23.97
N GLN A 346 -8.07 12.53 23.90
CA GLN A 346 -8.09 11.50 24.94
C GLN A 346 -7.31 10.25 24.50
N ALA A 347 -6.40 10.41 23.53
CA ALA A 347 -5.52 9.35 23.07
C ALA A 347 -4.26 9.22 23.93
N GLN A 348 -3.79 7.99 24.14
CA GLN A 348 -2.55 7.69 24.84
C GLN A 348 -1.81 6.54 24.17
N VAL A 349 -0.51 6.71 23.87
CA VAL A 349 0.34 5.60 23.42
C VAL A 349 0.57 4.65 24.59
N ILE A 350 0.04 3.42 24.49
CA ILE A 350 0.10 2.42 25.56
C ILE A 350 1.32 1.52 25.42
N VAL A 351 1.69 1.19 24.19
CA VAL A 351 2.89 0.39 23.90
C VAL A 351 3.61 0.91 22.67
N LEU A 352 4.93 0.72 22.65
CA LEU A 352 5.79 0.88 21.49
C LEU A 352 6.70 -0.33 21.35
N SER A 353 7.09 -0.63 20.11
CA SER A 353 8.00 -1.74 19.81
C SER A 353 8.63 -1.62 18.44
N SER A 354 9.82 -2.20 18.28
CA SER A 354 10.47 -2.35 16.98
C SER A 354 10.97 -3.78 16.76
N GLY A 355 11.27 -4.14 15.52
CA GLY A 355 11.95 -5.40 15.20
C GLY A 355 11.37 -6.12 13.98
N THR A 356 12.15 -7.04 13.41
CA THR A 356 11.88 -7.69 12.11
C THR A 356 12.40 -9.14 12.00
N LYS A 357 12.74 -9.77 13.14
CA LYS A 357 13.35 -11.11 13.20
C LYS A 357 12.63 -12.01 14.19
N CYS A 358 12.89 -13.32 14.09
CA CYS A 358 12.51 -14.34 15.06
C CYS A 358 13.76 -14.97 15.69
N ILE A 359 13.54 -15.72 16.76
CA ILE A 359 14.55 -16.55 17.41
C ILE A 359 15.08 -17.61 16.43
N ASN A 360 16.33 -18.04 16.60
CA ASN A 360 16.86 -19.22 15.91
C ASN A 360 16.41 -20.53 16.61
N GLY A 361 16.44 -21.65 15.89
CA GLY A 361 16.18 -23.00 16.39
C GLY A 361 17.03 -23.36 17.61
N GLU A 362 18.34 -23.08 17.54
CA GLU A 362 19.33 -23.34 18.60
C GLU A 362 19.02 -22.66 19.96
N TYR A 363 18.22 -21.60 19.97
CA TYR A 363 17.91 -20.82 21.17
C TYR A 363 16.46 -20.99 21.66
N ILE A 364 15.70 -21.96 21.13
CA ILE A 364 14.40 -22.29 21.71
C ILE A 364 14.54 -22.66 23.19
N ASN A 365 13.55 -22.27 23.99
CA ASN A 365 13.54 -22.55 25.41
C ASN A 365 12.19 -23.14 25.85
N ASP A 366 12.31 -24.26 26.55
CA ASP A 366 11.32 -25.11 27.21
C ASP A 366 10.68 -24.37 28.40
N GLN A 367 11.49 -23.81 29.30
CA GLN A 367 11.08 -23.07 30.50
C GLN A 367 10.39 -21.72 30.22
N GLY A 368 10.08 -21.42 28.96
CA GLY A 368 9.30 -20.26 28.54
C GLY A 368 10.00 -18.90 28.67
N LEU A 369 11.31 -18.87 28.92
CA LEU A 369 12.11 -17.67 29.23
C LEU A 369 12.45 -16.81 28.01
N ALA A 370 12.28 -17.34 26.79
CA ALA A 370 12.62 -16.67 25.53
C ALA A 370 11.38 -16.17 24.74
N VAL A 371 11.58 -15.14 23.92
CA VAL A 371 10.57 -14.55 23.02
C VAL A 371 10.82 -15.01 21.59
N ASN A 372 10.05 -15.99 21.10
CA ASN A 372 10.27 -16.62 19.79
C ASN A 372 10.16 -15.68 18.57
N ASP A 373 9.44 -14.57 18.67
CA ASP A 373 9.07 -13.72 17.55
C ASP A 373 9.12 -12.26 17.97
N CYS A 374 10.10 -11.56 17.41
CA CYS A 374 10.50 -10.20 17.76
C CYS A 374 10.23 -9.24 16.58
N HIS A 375 9.18 -9.49 15.79
CA HIS A 375 8.60 -8.48 14.92
C HIS A 375 7.79 -7.48 15.72
N ALA A 376 7.91 -6.19 15.38
CA ALA A 376 7.25 -5.09 16.08
C ALA A 376 5.77 -5.36 16.38
N GLU A 377 4.97 -5.72 15.37
CA GLU A 377 3.52 -5.94 15.55
C GLU A 377 3.18 -7.13 16.48
N ILE A 378 4.11 -8.08 16.66
CA ILE A 378 3.97 -9.22 17.59
C ILE A 378 4.42 -8.83 19.01
N VAL A 379 5.49 -8.04 19.11
CA VAL A 379 6.02 -7.51 20.36
C VAL A 379 5.05 -6.50 20.96
N ALA A 380 4.45 -5.60 20.17
CA ALA A 380 3.34 -4.73 20.57
C ALA A 380 2.19 -5.52 21.20
N ARG A 381 1.75 -6.63 20.61
CA ARG A 381 0.69 -7.48 21.18
C ARG A 381 1.12 -8.20 22.46
N ARG A 382 2.41 -8.50 22.67
CA ARG A 382 2.91 -9.00 23.97
C ARG A 382 2.96 -7.89 25.02
N ALA A 383 3.50 -6.73 24.65
CA ALA A 383 3.53 -5.53 25.49
C ALA A 383 2.11 -5.12 25.93
N PHE A 384 1.12 -5.26 25.04
CA PHE A 384 -0.28 -5.01 25.35
C PHE A 384 -0.83 -6.01 26.36
N VAL A 385 -0.54 -7.32 26.22
CA VAL A 385 -0.88 -8.32 27.24
C VAL A 385 -0.25 -8.00 28.60
N HIS A 386 1.00 -7.50 28.63
CA HIS A 386 1.64 -7.03 29.86
C HIS A 386 0.90 -5.84 30.49
N PHE A 387 0.43 -4.89 29.67
CA PHE A 387 -0.42 -3.78 30.11
C PHE A 387 -1.78 -4.26 30.65
N LEU A 388 -2.44 -5.22 29.99
CA LEU A 388 -3.71 -5.79 30.48
C LEU A 388 -3.56 -6.44 31.86
N TYR A 389 -2.47 -7.17 32.11
CA TYR A 389 -2.14 -7.68 33.44
C TYR A 389 -1.98 -6.53 34.46
N SER A 390 -1.25 -5.46 34.11
CA SER A 390 -1.09 -4.30 35.01
C SER A 390 -2.40 -3.58 35.29
N GLN A 391 -3.31 -3.54 34.32
CA GLN A 391 -4.64 -2.94 34.46
C GLN A 391 -5.58 -3.77 35.33
N LEU A 392 -5.44 -5.10 35.36
CA LEU A 392 -6.13 -5.98 36.33
C LEU A 392 -5.53 -5.87 37.73
N GLU A 393 -4.20 -5.83 37.86
CA GLU A 393 -3.52 -5.62 39.14
C GLU A 393 -3.90 -4.26 39.76
N LEU A 394 -3.98 -3.20 38.94
CA LEU A 394 -4.47 -1.88 39.34
C LEU A 394 -5.96 -1.92 39.79
N HIS A 395 -6.79 -2.71 39.09
CA HIS A 395 -8.20 -2.92 39.45
C HIS A 395 -8.40 -3.64 40.79
N LEU A 396 -7.42 -4.44 41.22
CA LEU A 396 -7.40 -5.15 42.50
C LEU A 396 -6.66 -4.40 43.62
N SER A 397 -6.20 -3.18 43.36
CA SER A 397 -5.59 -2.35 44.40
C SER A 397 -6.61 -2.01 45.50
N LYS A 398 -6.14 -1.92 46.75
CA LYS A 398 -6.95 -1.46 47.88
C LYS A 398 -7.32 0.02 47.79
N ARG A 399 -6.64 0.81 46.94
CA ARG A 399 -6.90 2.25 46.78
C ARG A 399 -7.98 2.47 45.73
N ARG A 400 -9.05 3.18 46.10
CA ARG A 400 -10.18 3.48 45.21
C ARG A 400 -9.75 4.18 43.92
N GLU A 401 -8.79 5.11 43.98
CA GLU A 401 -8.27 5.80 42.80
C GLU A 401 -7.67 4.86 41.75
N ASP A 402 -7.00 3.78 42.16
CA ASP A 402 -6.41 2.81 41.24
C ASP A 402 -7.51 2.03 40.51
N TRP A 403 -8.53 1.58 41.25
CA TRP A 403 -9.74 0.98 40.66
C TRP A 403 -10.42 1.94 39.66
N GLU A 404 -10.54 3.23 40.00
CA GLU A 404 -11.15 4.24 39.10
C GLU A 404 -10.28 4.55 37.87
N ARG A 405 -8.95 4.43 37.96
CA ARG A 405 -8.00 4.59 36.83
C ARG A 405 -7.92 3.36 35.91
N SER A 406 -8.31 2.16 36.38
CA SER A 406 -8.28 0.93 35.58
C SER A 406 -9.22 0.98 34.36
N ILE A 407 -8.77 0.44 33.21
CA ILE A 407 -9.62 0.31 32.00
C ILE A 407 -10.74 -0.74 32.15
N PHE A 408 -10.71 -1.58 33.20
CA PHE A 408 -11.66 -2.67 33.38
C PHE A 408 -12.86 -2.28 34.24
N MET A 409 -13.94 -3.05 34.09
CA MET A 409 -15.07 -3.10 35.01
C MET A 409 -15.47 -4.57 35.25
N ARG A 410 -15.83 -4.90 36.49
CA ARG A 410 -16.31 -6.24 36.87
C ARG A 410 -17.72 -6.48 36.33
N LEU A 411 -17.99 -7.69 35.84
CA LEU A 411 -19.32 -8.13 35.40
C LEU A 411 -20.11 -8.72 36.57
N LYS A 412 -21.45 -8.63 36.52
CA LYS A 412 -22.35 -9.22 37.53
C LYS A 412 -22.23 -10.75 37.58
N GLU A 413 -22.08 -11.37 36.42
CA GLU A 413 -21.95 -12.83 36.22
C GLU A 413 -20.54 -13.37 36.53
N GLY A 414 -19.59 -12.49 36.88
CA GLY A 414 -18.18 -12.82 37.09
C GLY A 414 -17.28 -12.47 35.90
N GLY A 415 -15.98 -12.35 36.15
CA GLY A 415 -15.02 -11.84 35.17
C GLY A 415 -15.12 -10.32 34.95
N TYR A 416 -14.39 -9.83 33.94
CA TYR A 416 -14.19 -8.40 33.68
C TYR A 416 -14.34 -8.08 32.19
N ARG A 417 -14.97 -6.94 31.90
CA ARG A 417 -15.00 -6.36 30.55
C ARG A 417 -14.22 -5.05 30.50
N LEU A 418 -13.83 -4.67 29.29
CA LEU A 418 -13.34 -3.32 29.01
C LEU A 418 -14.45 -2.29 29.30
N ARG A 419 -14.11 -1.15 29.90
CA ARG A 419 -15.05 -0.03 30.05
C ARG A 419 -15.50 0.51 28.71
N GLU A 420 -16.72 1.02 28.68
CA GLU A 420 -17.36 1.50 27.46
C GLU A 420 -16.61 2.68 26.83
N ASN A 421 -16.72 2.78 25.51
CA ASN A 421 -16.02 3.72 24.64
C ASN A 421 -14.49 3.62 24.61
N ILE A 422 -13.81 2.75 25.36
CA ILE A 422 -12.37 2.55 25.19
C ILE A 422 -12.08 1.77 23.91
N LEU A 423 -11.24 2.32 23.02
CA LEU A 423 -10.82 1.73 21.76
C LEU A 423 -9.30 1.56 21.69
N PHE A 424 -8.83 0.60 20.88
CA PHE A 424 -7.40 0.32 20.68
C PHE A 424 -7.05 0.31 19.18
N HIS A 425 -6.02 1.08 18.84
CA HIS A 425 -5.60 1.34 17.46
C HIS A 425 -4.14 0.92 17.30
N LEU A 426 -3.86 -0.06 16.42
CA LEU A 426 -2.51 -0.51 16.12
C LEU A 426 -1.94 0.28 14.93
N TYR A 427 -0.85 1.00 15.14
CA TYR A 427 0.01 1.49 14.07
C TYR A 427 1.11 0.48 13.76
N VAL A 428 1.43 0.28 12.48
CA VAL A 428 2.64 -0.42 12.02
C VAL A 428 3.26 0.35 10.86
N SER A 429 4.54 0.71 10.92
CA SER A 429 5.17 1.57 9.88
C SER A 429 5.31 0.93 8.49
N THR A 430 5.02 -0.37 8.36
CA THR A 430 4.96 -1.06 7.07
C THR A 430 4.00 -2.25 7.11
N SER A 431 3.37 -2.61 5.99
CA SER A 431 2.37 -3.69 5.91
C SER A 431 2.89 -4.98 6.57
N PRO A 432 2.14 -5.63 7.49
CA PRO A 432 2.59 -6.79 8.24
C PRO A 432 3.16 -7.90 7.36
N CYS A 433 4.20 -8.60 7.83
CA CYS A 433 4.79 -9.66 7.01
C CYS A 433 3.79 -10.81 6.78
N GLY A 434 3.89 -11.44 5.61
CA GLY A 434 2.91 -12.42 5.13
C GLY A 434 2.13 -11.91 3.92
N ASP A 435 0.92 -12.42 3.76
CA ASP A 435 0.06 -12.21 2.58
C ASP A 435 -0.34 -10.74 2.34
N ALA A 436 -0.42 -9.94 3.42
CA ALA A 436 -0.67 -8.49 3.35
C ALA A 436 0.45 -7.69 2.65
N ARG A 437 1.65 -8.27 2.51
CA ARG A 437 2.81 -7.66 1.84
C ARG A 437 3.09 -8.25 0.45
N LEU A 438 2.28 -9.22 -0.03
CA LEU A 438 2.55 -9.90 -1.32
C LEU A 438 2.13 -9.11 -2.56
N ASN A 439 1.12 -8.25 -2.47
CA ASN A 439 0.71 -7.46 -3.62
C ASN A 439 1.79 -6.41 -3.93
N SER A 440 2.38 -6.53 -5.11
CA SER A 440 3.15 -5.46 -5.71
C SER A 440 2.29 -4.18 -5.83
N PRO A 441 2.78 -2.99 -5.46
CA PRO A 441 2.06 -1.72 -5.65
C PRO A 441 1.86 -1.35 -7.14
N TYR A 442 2.30 -2.23 -8.06
CA TYR A 442 2.11 -2.13 -9.51
C TYR A 442 1.10 -3.16 -10.06
N GLU A 443 0.61 -4.13 -9.26
CA GLU A 443 -0.31 -5.20 -9.73
C GLU A 443 -1.79 -4.78 -9.81
N ILE A 444 -2.14 -3.56 -9.41
CA ILE A 444 -3.52 -3.05 -9.38
C ILE A 444 -4.13 -2.96 -10.80
N THR A 445 -3.29 -2.87 -11.84
CA THR A 445 -3.66 -2.58 -13.23
C THR A 445 -3.49 -3.75 -14.21
N THR A 446 -3.34 -4.99 -13.73
CA THR A 446 -3.32 -6.18 -14.62
C THR A 446 -4.56 -7.04 -14.44
N ASP A 447 -5.25 -7.29 -15.53
CA ASP A 447 -6.61 -7.83 -15.57
C ASP A 447 -6.78 -9.20 -14.93
N LEU A 448 -8.02 -9.47 -14.52
CA LEU A 448 -8.49 -10.77 -14.02
C LEU A 448 -8.22 -11.91 -15.03
N ASN A 449 -8.16 -11.61 -16.33
CA ASN A 449 -8.11 -12.61 -17.41
C ASN A 449 -6.69 -12.94 -17.93
N SER A 450 -5.63 -12.32 -17.40
CA SER A 450 -4.26 -12.56 -17.89
C SER A 450 -3.58 -13.77 -17.22
N SER A 451 -3.16 -14.78 -18.00
CA SER A 451 -2.60 -16.03 -17.45
C SER A 451 -1.20 -15.85 -16.83
N LYS A 452 -1.18 -15.73 -15.50
CA LYS A 452 0.00 -15.87 -14.62
C LYS A 452 -0.41 -16.69 -13.39
N HIS A 453 -0.61 -17.98 -13.59
CA HIS A 453 -1.27 -18.88 -12.63
C HIS A 453 -0.53 -19.03 -11.29
N ILE A 454 0.79 -19.16 -11.31
CA ILE A 454 1.57 -19.62 -10.13
C ILE A 454 1.48 -18.64 -8.95
N VAL A 455 1.60 -17.33 -9.20
CA VAL A 455 1.54 -16.29 -8.14
C VAL A 455 0.12 -16.14 -7.60
N ARG A 456 -0.92 -16.31 -8.44
CA ARG A 456 -2.32 -16.25 -7.98
C ARG A 456 -2.69 -17.47 -7.11
N LYS A 457 -2.15 -18.67 -7.39
CA LYS A 457 -2.48 -19.93 -6.67
C LYS A 457 -2.28 -19.85 -5.15
N TYR A 458 -1.33 -19.06 -4.66
CA TYR A 458 -0.97 -18.95 -3.24
C TYR A 458 -1.36 -17.63 -2.56
N ARG A 459 -2.19 -16.80 -3.19
CA ARG A 459 -2.84 -15.67 -2.49
C ARG A 459 -3.80 -16.21 -1.42
N GLY A 460 -3.99 -15.48 -0.31
CA GLY A 460 -4.89 -15.91 0.77
C GLY A 460 -4.35 -17.04 1.67
N HIS A 461 -3.31 -17.77 1.25
CA HIS A 461 -2.75 -18.88 2.02
C HIS A 461 -2.05 -18.41 3.30
N LEU A 462 -2.01 -19.29 4.31
CA LEU A 462 -1.16 -19.16 5.48
C LEU A 462 0.32 -19.14 5.08
N ARG A 463 1.13 -18.38 5.84
CA ARG A 463 2.55 -18.19 5.54
C ARG A 463 3.42 -18.34 6.77
N THR A 464 4.66 -18.72 6.55
CA THR A 464 5.67 -18.89 7.58
C THR A 464 6.86 -17.99 7.31
N LYS A 465 7.46 -17.47 8.37
CA LYS A 465 8.66 -16.64 8.35
C LYS A 465 9.86 -17.52 8.04
N ILE A 466 10.78 -16.98 7.25
CA ILE A 466 12.08 -17.62 6.99
C ILE A 466 12.99 -17.34 8.18
N GLU A 467 13.61 -18.36 8.74
CA GLU A 467 14.56 -18.20 9.84
C GLU A 467 15.76 -17.33 9.44
N SER A 468 16.32 -16.56 10.38
CA SER A 468 17.32 -15.50 10.14
C SER A 468 16.92 -14.38 9.15
N GLY A 469 15.76 -14.45 8.50
CA GLY A 469 15.31 -13.54 7.43
C GLY A 469 14.10 -12.65 7.76
N GLU A 470 13.85 -11.68 6.87
CA GLU A 470 12.71 -10.73 6.96
C GLU A 470 11.49 -11.18 6.12
N GLY A 471 11.63 -12.29 5.38
CA GLY A 471 10.67 -12.76 4.38
C GLY A 471 9.66 -13.80 4.89
N THR A 472 8.72 -14.19 4.02
CA THR A 472 7.78 -15.30 4.30
C THR A 472 7.55 -16.18 3.08
N ILE A 473 7.37 -17.47 3.30
CA ILE A 473 6.98 -18.49 2.30
C ILE A 473 5.55 -18.98 2.57
N PRO A 474 4.82 -19.55 1.58
CA PRO A 474 3.57 -20.27 1.86
C PRO A 474 3.84 -21.48 2.78
N VAL A 475 2.87 -21.85 3.61
CA VAL A 475 2.93 -23.15 4.32
C VAL A 475 2.99 -24.28 3.29
N ARG A 476 4.00 -25.15 3.40
CA ARG A 476 4.15 -26.38 2.60
C ARG A 476 3.86 -27.65 3.39
N CYS A 477 4.02 -27.62 4.70
CA CYS A 477 3.90 -28.79 5.56
C CYS A 477 2.44 -29.22 5.74
N HIS A 478 2.16 -30.51 5.58
CA HIS A 478 0.88 -31.11 5.97
C HIS A 478 0.79 -31.28 7.51
N ASN A 479 1.92 -31.55 8.16
CA ASN A 479 2.02 -31.71 9.62
C ASN A 479 1.75 -30.39 10.36
N ALA A 480 0.86 -30.44 11.36
CA ALA A 480 0.40 -29.27 12.11
C ALA A 480 1.33 -28.86 13.28
N ALA A 481 2.42 -29.58 13.51
CA ALA A 481 3.38 -29.34 14.60
C ALA A 481 4.82 -29.59 14.10
N GLN A 482 5.77 -28.88 14.72
CA GLN A 482 7.20 -29.20 14.72
C GLN A 482 7.48 -30.13 15.92
N THR A 483 8.55 -30.93 15.85
CA THR A 483 9.10 -31.63 17.04
C THR A 483 10.25 -30.82 17.65
N TRP A 484 10.62 -31.13 18.90
CA TRP A 484 11.64 -30.38 19.64
C TRP A 484 13.06 -30.82 19.25
N ASP A 485 13.27 -32.13 19.16
CA ASP A 485 14.49 -32.79 18.70
C ASP A 485 14.88 -32.35 17.28
N GLY A 486 13.94 -32.38 16.32
CA GLY A 486 14.18 -31.98 14.94
C GLY A 486 14.76 -30.57 14.83
N VAL A 487 14.17 -29.60 15.55
CA VAL A 487 14.65 -28.22 15.57
C VAL A 487 16.04 -28.10 16.20
N LEU A 488 16.33 -28.82 17.28
CA LEU A 488 17.67 -28.82 17.89
C LEU A 488 18.73 -29.52 17.03
N LEU A 489 18.31 -30.49 16.20
CA LEU A 489 19.14 -31.15 15.18
C LEU A 489 19.27 -30.35 13.87
N GLY A 490 18.67 -29.14 13.79
CA GLY A 490 18.85 -28.21 12.68
C GLY A 490 17.66 -28.06 11.73
N GLU A 491 16.49 -28.65 12.01
CA GLU A 491 15.27 -28.32 11.27
C GLU A 491 14.87 -26.84 11.48
N GLN A 492 14.47 -26.17 10.39
CA GLN A 492 14.13 -24.76 10.42
C GLN A 492 12.92 -24.46 11.35
N LEU A 493 13.07 -23.48 12.24
CA LEU A 493 12.11 -23.10 13.26
C LEU A 493 10.89 -22.33 12.68
N ILE A 494 9.98 -23.08 12.05
CA ILE A 494 8.76 -22.59 11.38
C ILE A 494 7.89 -21.71 12.29
N THR A 495 7.76 -20.43 11.93
CA THR A 495 7.00 -19.42 12.70
C THR A 495 5.97 -18.73 11.81
N MET A 496 4.67 -18.80 12.14
CA MET A 496 3.59 -18.19 11.32
C MET A 496 3.78 -16.68 11.10
N SER A 497 3.32 -16.16 9.96
CA SER A 497 3.47 -14.76 9.58
C SER A 497 2.66 -13.80 10.47
N CYS A 498 3.00 -12.52 10.42
CA CYS A 498 2.27 -11.50 11.18
C CYS A 498 0.85 -11.29 10.66
N THR A 499 0.64 -11.38 9.34
CA THR A 499 -0.70 -11.34 8.72
C THR A 499 -1.60 -12.42 9.31
N ASP A 500 -1.12 -13.67 9.38
CA ASP A 500 -1.89 -14.80 9.91
C ASP A 500 -2.17 -14.66 11.42
N LYS A 501 -1.19 -14.12 12.17
CA LYS A 501 -1.33 -13.84 13.61
C LYS A 501 -2.36 -12.74 13.88
N ILE A 502 -2.35 -11.66 13.11
CA ILE A 502 -3.36 -10.58 13.23
C ILE A 502 -4.75 -11.11 12.85
N ALA A 503 -4.89 -11.88 11.76
CA ALA A 503 -6.15 -12.52 11.40
C ALA A 503 -6.69 -13.42 12.53
N ARG A 504 -5.81 -14.18 13.19
CA ARG A 504 -6.14 -14.97 14.39
C ARG A 504 -6.58 -14.11 15.58
N TRP A 505 -5.96 -12.95 15.81
CA TRP A 505 -6.39 -12.02 16.89
C TRP A 505 -7.73 -11.35 16.55
N ASN A 506 -8.06 -11.18 15.28
CA ASN A 506 -9.33 -10.61 14.82
C ASN A 506 -10.55 -11.54 15.08
N ILE A 507 -10.31 -12.76 15.60
CA ILE A 507 -11.32 -13.72 16.07
C ILE A 507 -11.15 -14.04 17.56
N LEU A 508 -9.93 -14.39 17.99
CA LEU A 508 -9.65 -14.83 19.37
C LEU A 508 -9.32 -13.71 20.37
N GLY A 509 -9.14 -12.49 19.87
CA GLY A 509 -8.70 -11.35 20.66
C GLY A 509 -7.20 -11.27 20.98
N LEU A 510 -6.82 -10.11 21.49
CA LEU A 510 -5.47 -9.67 21.86
C LEU A 510 -5.03 -10.19 23.23
N GLN A 511 -5.95 -10.66 24.07
CA GLN A 511 -5.66 -11.16 25.42
C GLN A 511 -5.01 -12.54 25.38
N GLY A 512 -5.56 -13.48 24.58
CA GLY A 512 -5.09 -14.86 24.52
C GLY A 512 -5.58 -15.74 25.68
N ALA A 513 -5.28 -17.03 25.62
CA ALA A 513 -5.88 -18.07 26.47
C ALA A 513 -5.87 -17.75 27.98
N LEU A 514 -4.71 -17.46 28.56
CA LEU A 514 -4.57 -17.20 30.01
C LEU A 514 -5.49 -16.06 30.50
N LEU A 515 -5.47 -14.92 29.83
CA LEU A 515 -6.32 -13.79 30.21
C LEU A 515 -7.81 -14.03 29.90
N SER A 516 -8.15 -14.84 28.89
CA SER A 516 -9.56 -15.16 28.60
C SER A 516 -10.25 -16.05 29.64
N SER A 517 -9.54 -16.52 30.67
CA SER A 517 -10.16 -17.08 31.88
C SER A 517 -10.73 -16.01 32.82
N PHE A 518 -10.33 -14.73 32.65
CA PHE A 518 -10.74 -13.62 33.51
C PHE A 518 -11.48 -12.50 32.76
N ILE A 519 -11.12 -12.25 31.48
CA ILE A 519 -11.60 -11.09 30.72
C ILE A 519 -12.23 -11.47 29.38
N GLU A 520 -13.21 -10.68 28.96
CA GLU A 520 -13.83 -10.79 27.63
C GLU A 520 -12.82 -10.62 26.47
N PRO A 521 -13.06 -11.21 25.29
CA PRO A 521 -12.18 -11.06 24.13
C PRO A 521 -11.99 -9.60 23.69
N MET A 522 -10.75 -9.12 23.74
CA MET A 522 -10.39 -7.74 23.40
C MET A 522 -9.89 -7.65 21.96
N TYR A 523 -10.38 -6.71 21.17
CA TYR A 523 -10.06 -6.57 19.74
C TYR A 523 -9.44 -5.22 19.40
N LEU A 524 -8.70 -5.15 18.29
CA LEU A 524 -8.32 -3.88 17.68
C LEU A 524 -9.53 -3.24 17.02
N HIS A 525 -9.72 -1.94 17.23
CA HIS A 525 -10.70 -1.14 16.49
C HIS A 525 -10.17 -0.81 15.09
N SER A 526 -8.88 -0.49 14.96
CA SER A 526 -8.25 -0.23 13.66
C SER A 526 -6.81 -0.72 13.55
N ILE A 527 -6.35 -0.91 12.29
CA ILE A 527 -4.93 -0.93 11.94
C ILE A 527 -4.63 0.22 10.98
N ILE A 528 -3.64 1.03 11.35
CA ILE A 528 -3.03 2.08 10.53
C ILE A 528 -1.69 1.54 10.01
N VAL A 529 -1.45 1.63 8.71
CA VAL A 529 -0.22 1.11 8.09
C VAL A 529 0.56 2.23 7.41
N GLY A 530 1.81 2.45 7.83
CA GLY A 530 2.65 3.55 7.34
C GLY A 530 3.06 3.43 5.88
N SER A 531 3.56 2.26 5.46
CA SER A 531 4.12 2.04 4.12
C SER A 531 3.79 0.66 3.54
N LEU A 532 3.96 0.50 2.21
CA LEU A 532 3.63 -0.73 1.46
C LEU A 532 2.18 -1.21 1.68
N TYR A 533 1.27 -0.30 2.03
CA TYR A 533 -0.13 -0.62 2.28
C TYR A 533 -0.94 -0.67 0.98
N HIS A 534 -1.81 -1.67 0.88
CA HIS A 534 -2.92 -1.68 -0.04
C HIS A 534 -4.16 -2.05 0.78
N THR A 535 -4.88 -1.05 1.29
CA THR A 535 -5.96 -1.22 2.28
C THR A 535 -7.02 -2.20 1.81
N GLY A 536 -7.42 -2.14 0.53
CA GLY A 536 -8.36 -3.10 -0.09
C GLY A 536 -7.80 -4.52 -0.32
N HIS A 537 -6.49 -4.74 -0.16
CA HIS A 537 -5.90 -6.08 -0.14
C HIS A 537 -5.82 -6.60 1.29
N LEU A 538 -5.29 -5.81 2.22
CA LEU A 538 -5.29 -6.14 3.65
C LEU A 538 -6.71 -6.43 4.17
N SER A 539 -7.70 -5.64 3.77
CA SER A 539 -9.13 -5.86 4.04
C SER A 539 -9.58 -7.24 3.52
N ARG A 540 -9.41 -7.49 2.22
CA ARG A 540 -9.80 -8.76 1.57
C ARG A 540 -9.13 -9.97 2.22
N VAL A 541 -7.83 -9.88 2.50
CA VAL A 541 -7.02 -10.91 3.15
C VAL A 541 -7.53 -11.20 4.55
N MET A 542 -7.88 -10.19 5.35
CA MET A 542 -8.45 -10.38 6.69
C MET A 542 -9.87 -10.95 6.65
N SER A 543 -10.73 -10.48 5.72
CA SER A 543 -12.12 -10.94 5.58
C SER A 543 -12.22 -12.38 5.07
N HIS A 544 -11.56 -12.72 3.96
CA HIS A 544 -11.58 -14.05 3.34
C HIS A 544 -11.06 -15.16 4.29
N ARG A 545 -10.20 -14.80 5.25
CA ARG A 545 -9.67 -15.72 6.27
C ARG A 545 -10.67 -16.04 7.39
N ILE A 546 -11.75 -15.29 7.53
CA ILE A 546 -12.72 -15.42 8.63
C ILE A 546 -14.17 -15.60 8.16
N GLU A 547 -14.37 -15.79 6.87
CA GLU A 547 -15.68 -15.97 6.23
C GLU A 547 -16.30 -17.31 6.69
N ASP A 548 -15.64 -18.43 6.35
CA ASP A 548 -16.10 -19.80 6.59
C ASP A 548 -16.07 -20.31 8.05
N ILE A 549 -15.76 -19.48 9.05
CA ILE A 549 -15.58 -19.96 10.44
C ILE A 549 -16.89 -20.46 11.10
N GLY A 550 -18.06 -20.21 10.52
CA GLY A 550 -19.37 -20.62 11.07
C GLY A 550 -19.88 -19.71 12.19
N GLN A 551 -20.67 -20.25 13.11
CA GLN A 551 -21.19 -19.53 14.29
C GLN A 551 -20.14 -19.52 15.42
N LEU A 552 -20.05 -18.43 16.18
CA LEU A 552 -19.14 -18.28 17.31
C LEU A 552 -19.92 -18.24 18.65
N PRO A 553 -19.31 -18.65 19.79
CA PRO A 553 -19.89 -18.42 21.12
C PRO A 553 -20.14 -16.93 21.37
N ALA A 554 -21.17 -16.57 22.14
CA ALA A 554 -21.66 -15.19 22.26
C ALA A 554 -20.60 -14.13 22.64
N SER A 555 -19.59 -14.49 23.43
CA SER A 555 -18.47 -13.59 23.81
C SER A 555 -17.40 -13.39 22.72
N TYR A 556 -17.43 -14.17 21.64
CA TYR A 556 -16.47 -14.11 20.52
C TYR A 556 -17.16 -13.64 19.23
N ARG A 557 -16.51 -12.74 18.48
CA ARG A 557 -17.07 -12.18 17.24
C ARG A 557 -16.08 -12.10 16.09
N ARG A 558 -16.61 -12.07 14.86
CA ARG A 558 -15.87 -11.59 13.68
C ARG A 558 -15.68 -10.09 13.82
N ASN A 559 -14.48 -9.65 14.22
CA ASN A 559 -14.24 -8.23 14.46
C ASN A 559 -14.15 -7.45 13.14
N GLN A 560 -14.96 -6.39 13.00
CA GLN A 560 -14.95 -5.49 11.84
C GLN A 560 -13.86 -4.43 12.04
N LEU A 561 -12.67 -4.73 11.55
CA LEU A 561 -11.48 -3.90 11.72
C LEU A 561 -11.46 -2.73 10.73
N LEU A 562 -11.33 -1.48 11.24
CA LEU A 562 -11.10 -0.32 10.38
C LEU A 562 -9.67 -0.32 9.83
N LEU A 563 -9.49 0.07 8.58
CA LEU A 563 -8.18 0.07 7.92
C LEU A 563 -7.87 1.42 7.24
N SER A 564 -6.68 1.95 7.52
CA SER A 564 -6.16 3.17 6.90
C SER A 564 -4.67 3.06 6.54
N GLY A 565 -4.27 3.91 5.59
CA GLY A 565 -2.87 4.31 5.45
C GLY A 565 -2.57 5.60 6.23
N ILE A 566 -1.40 6.18 5.99
CA ILE A 566 -1.06 7.55 6.40
C ILE A 566 -0.81 8.43 5.17
N SER A 567 -1.11 9.73 5.27
CA SER A 567 -0.98 10.68 4.16
C SER A 567 0.48 10.88 3.72
N HIS A 568 1.42 10.79 4.66
CA HIS A 568 2.85 10.94 4.44
C HIS A 568 3.59 9.69 4.89
N ALA A 569 3.78 8.74 3.96
CA ALA A 569 4.50 7.51 4.20
C ALA A 569 6.02 7.73 4.21
N ASP A 570 6.70 7.35 5.31
CA ASP A 570 8.16 7.39 5.40
C ASP A 570 8.84 6.60 4.28
N ALA A 571 9.92 7.15 3.74
CA ALA A 571 10.75 6.46 2.76
C ALA A 571 11.39 5.20 3.38
N ARG A 572 11.20 4.04 2.73
CA ARG A 572 11.76 2.76 3.20
C ARG A 572 13.28 2.80 3.21
N GLN A 573 13.86 2.92 4.41
CA GLN A 573 15.31 2.89 4.61
C GLN A 573 15.92 1.55 4.14
N PRO A 574 16.82 1.55 3.13
CA PRO A 574 17.50 0.35 2.66
C PRO A 574 18.67 -0.02 3.59
N GLY A 575 18.89 -1.31 3.82
CA GLY A 575 20.03 -1.79 4.61
C GLY A 575 19.80 -3.12 5.33
N LYS A 576 20.75 -3.53 6.16
CA LYS A 576 20.62 -4.69 7.07
C LYS A 576 19.73 -4.33 8.26
N SER A 577 18.77 -5.20 8.62
CA SER A 577 17.98 -5.04 9.84
C SER A 577 18.84 -5.16 11.10
N PRO A 578 18.47 -4.47 12.19
CA PRO A 578 18.97 -4.77 13.52
C PRO A 578 18.80 -6.26 13.88
N SER A 579 19.73 -6.76 14.70
CA SER A 579 19.60 -8.04 15.41
C SER A 579 18.75 -7.93 16.69
N PHE A 580 18.38 -6.71 17.10
CA PHE A 580 17.56 -6.46 18.28
C PHE A 580 16.12 -6.05 17.94
N SER A 581 15.28 -6.12 18.97
CA SER A 581 13.92 -5.60 19.04
C SER A 581 13.82 -4.77 20.31
N VAL A 582 13.14 -3.62 20.26
CA VAL A 582 12.85 -2.83 21.48
C VAL A 582 11.39 -2.96 21.85
N ASN A 583 11.06 -2.81 23.14
CA ASN A 583 9.69 -2.63 23.62
C ASN A 583 9.58 -1.62 24.77
N TRP A 584 8.50 -0.87 24.80
CA TRP A 584 8.10 0.02 25.89
C TRP A 584 6.59 -0.10 26.15
N ILE A 585 6.21 0.12 27.40
CA ILE A 585 4.83 0.04 27.89
C ILE A 585 4.60 1.25 28.81
N VAL A 586 3.44 1.88 28.72
CA VAL A 586 3.05 3.00 29.58
C VAL A 586 3.14 2.62 31.06
N GLY A 587 3.76 3.48 31.86
CA GLY A 587 4.06 3.23 33.27
C GLY A 587 5.43 2.57 33.53
N ASN A 588 6.14 2.10 32.51
CA ASN A 588 7.57 1.83 32.61
C ASN A 588 8.39 3.08 32.21
N THR A 589 9.50 3.30 32.91
CA THR A 589 10.53 4.30 32.57
C THR A 589 11.18 3.97 31.23
N ASP A 590 11.82 2.81 31.14
CA ASP A 590 12.83 2.54 30.10
C ASP A 590 12.37 1.55 29.02
N LEU A 591 12.95 1.71 27.83
CA LEU A 591 12.93 0.72 26.76
C LEU A 591 13.62 -0.59 27.20
N GLU A 592 12.98 -1.72 26.96
CA GLU A 592 13.64 -3.02 27.03
C GLU A 592 14.13 -3.46 25.65
N VAL A 593 15.42 -3.78 25.56
CA VAL A 593 16.06 -4.30 24.36
C VAL A 593 16.19 -5.82 24.45
N ILE A 594 15.63 -6.52 23.47
CA ILE A 594 15.66 -7.97 23.30
C ILE A 594 16.57 -8.29 22.11
N ASN A 595 17.54 -9.20 22.28
CA ASN A 595 18.25 -9.79 21.15
C ASN A 595 17.27 -10.73 20.42
N ALA A 596 16.92 -10.40 19.17
CA ALA A 596 15.90 -11.13 18.43
C ALA A 596 16.34 -12.55 18.04
N THR A 597 17.65 -12.80 17.96
CA THR A 597 18.21 -14.15 17.67
C THR A 597 18.04 -15.11 18.85
N THR A 598 18.21 -14.62 20.09
CA THR A 598 18.14 -15.45 21.31
C THR A 598 16.83 -15.31 22.10
N GLY A 599 15.98 -14.34 21.74
CA GLY A 599 14.70 -14.05 22.41
C GLY A 599 14.83 -13.56 23.86
N LYS A 600 16.04 -13.24 24.33
CA LYS A 600 16.33 -12.75 25.69
C LYS A 600 16.87 -11.31 25.66
N ARG A 601 16.99 -10.67 26.83
CA ARG A 601 17.60 -9.31 26.93
C ARG A 601 19.08 -9.38 26.56
N THR A 602 19.68 -8.22 26.25
CA THR A 602 21.12 -8.11 25.90
C THR A 602 22.04 -8.68 26.98
N CYS A 603 21.68 -8.55 28.26
CA CYS A 603 22.37 -9.16 29.40
C CYS A 603 21.99 -10.63 29.69
N GLY A 604 21.45 -11.37 28.71
CA GLY A 604 21.07 -12.77 28.84
C GLY A 604 19.81 -13.07 29.68
N THR A 605 19.35 -12.12 30.50
CA THR A 605 18.16 -12.28 31.34
C THR A 605 16.85 -12.40 30.53
N PRO A 606 15.80 -13.04 31.06
CA PRO A 606 14.49 -13.11 30.40
C PRO A 606 13.89 -11.71 30.14
N SER A 607 13.14 -11.58 29.05
CA SER A 607 12.33 -10.38 28.76
C SER A 607 11.07 -10.34 29.62
N ARG A 608 10.57 -9.14 29.97
CA ARG A 608 9.23 -8.94 30.58
C ARG A 608 8.08 -9.50 29.73
N LEU A 609 8.35 -9.81 28.46
CA LEU A 609 7.42 -10.34 27.47
C LEU A 609 7.56 -11.86 27.20
N CYS A 610 8.39 -12.59 27.95
CA CYS A 610 8.53 -14.04 27.83
C CYS A 610 7.25 -14.80 28.27
N LYS A 611 7.16 -16.11 27.99
CA LYS A 611 6.00 -16.92 28.41
C LYS A 611 5.94 -17.05 29.94
N HIS A 612 7.10 -17.28 30.56
CA HIS A 612 7.23 -17.50 32.00
C HIS A 612 6.66 -16.31 32.80
N MET A 613 7.10 -15.08 32.50
CA MET A 613 6.60 -13.86 33.16
C MET A 613 5.07 -13.70 33.07
N PHE A 614 4.47 -14.03 31.91
CA PHE A 614 3.01 -14.01 31.78
C PHE A 614 2.31 -15.11 32.60
N PHE A 615 2.96 -16.27 32.81
CA PHE A 615 2.43 -17.31 33.67
C PHE A 615 2.54 -16.92 35.16
N THR A 616 3.67 -16.35 35.58
CA THR A 616 3.88 -15.86 36.96
C THR A 616 2.83 -14.82 37.35
N ARG A 617 2.52 -13.87 36.44
CA ARG A 617 1.47 -12.86 36.68
C ARG A 617 0.06 -13.46 36.64
N TRP A 618 -0.19 -14.44 35.77
CA TRP A 618 -1.46 -15.16 35.73
C TRP A 618 -1.74 -15.92 37.03
N ALA A 619 -0.80 -16.71 37.54
CA ALA A 619 -0.96 -17.46 38.78
C ALA A 619 -1.20 -16.54 39.99
N LYS A 620 -0.45 -15.43 40.09
CA LYS A 620 -0.63 -14.39 41.12
C LYS A 620 -2.00 -13.69 41.08
N LEU A 621 -2.71 -13.77 39.97
CA LEU A 621 -4.07 -13.24 39.79
C LEU A 621 -5.16 -14.32 39.87
N HIS A 622 -4.88 -15.58 39.52
CA HIS A 622 -5.87 -16.66 39.48
C HIS A 622 -6.58 -16.82 40.83
N GLY A 623 -5.81 -16.93 41.93
CA GLY A 623 -6.35 -16.99 43.30
C GLY A 623 -6.99 -15.69 43.82
N LYS A 624 -7.00 -14.60 43.03
CA LYS A 624 -7.61 -13.30 43.39
C LYS A 624 -8.80 -12.92 42.50
N LEU A 625 -8.87 -13.46 41.29
CA LEU A 625 -9.90 -13.16 40.27
C LEU A 625 -10.94 -14.27 40.16
N SER A 626 -10.63 -15.51 40.56
CA SER A 626 -11.61 -16.59 40.61
C SER A 626 -12.72 -16.29 41.62
N THR A 627 -13.97 -16.38 41.16
CA THR A 627 -15.18 -16.22 41.99
C THR A 627 -15.55 -17.49 42.75
N ARG A 628 -14.93 -18.62 42.43
CA ARG A 628 -15.00 -19.87 43.19
C ARG A 628 -13.85 -19.91 44.19
N VAL A 629 -14.12 -20.39 45.40
CA VAL A 629 -13.07 -20.81 46.35
C VAL A 629 -12.27 -21.93 45.67
N PRO A 630 -10.94 -21.80 45.49
CA PRO A 630 -10.14 -22.87 44.90
C PRO A 630 -10.08 -24.06 45.84
N SER A 631 -10.43 -25.25 45.35
CA SER A 631 -10.14 -26.52 46.03
C SER A 631 -8.63 -26.75 46.03
N HIS A 632 -8.12 -27.48 47.02
CA HIS A 632 -6.72 -27.93 47.00
C HIS A 632 -6.51 -28.89 45.81
N GLY A 633 -5.95 -28.38 44.72
CA GLY A 633 -5.77 -29.07 43.44
C GLY A 633 -6.25 -28.29 42.21
N ASP A 634 -7.11 -27.27 42.36
CA ASP A 634 -7.76 -26.57 41.23
C ASP A 634 -6.84 -25.63 40.42
N MET A 635 -5.61 -25.35 40.87
CA MET A 635 -4.68 -24.45 40.17
C MET A 635 -3.68 -25.25 39.32
N PRO A 636 -3.74 -25.13 37.97
CA PRO A 636 -2.82 -25.85 37.08
C PRO A 636 -1.38 -25.36 37.27
N SER A 637 -0.46 -26.31 37.45
CA SER A 637 0.96 -26.03 37.70
C SER A 637 1.75 -25.87 36.41
N VAL A 638 1.32 -26.51 35.31
CA VAL A 638 1.99 -26.44 33.99
C VAL A 638 1.38 -25.35 33.12
N TYR A 639 2.22 -24.61 32.38
CA TYR A 639 1.77 -23.54 31.48
C TYR A 639 0.80 -24.00 30.39
N SER A 640 0.94 -25.23 29.89
CA SER A 640 0.03 -25.85 28.93
C SER A 640 -1.38 -26.03 29.51
N GLU A 641 -1.50 -26.59 30.70
CA GLU A 641 -2.74 -26.81 31.45
C GLU A 641 -3.45 -25.50 31.79
N ALA A 642 -2.71 -24.50 32.28
CA ALA A 642 -3.23 -23.15 32.56
C ALA A 642 -3.89 -22.51 31.33
N LYS A 643 -3.42 -22.86 30.12
CA LYS A 643 -4.05 -22.44 28.86
C LYS A 643 -5.25 -23.30 28.48
N LEU A 644 -5.35 -24.57 28.90
CA LEU A 644 -6.50 -25.45 28.66
C LEU A 644 -7.72 -25.08 29.50
N VAL A 645 -7.53 -24.49 30.70
CA VAL A 645 -8.62 -23.91 31.52
C VAL A 645 -9.55 -23.00 30.72
N ALA A 646 -9.02 -22.22 29.78
CA ALA A 646 -9.79 -21.37 28.87
C ALA A 646 -10.45 -22.18 27.74
N GLN A 647 -11.32 -23.13 28.08
CA GLN A 647 -11.93 -24.10 27.16
C GLN A 647 -12.57 -23.44 25.93
N THR A 648 -13.37 -22.38 26.12
CA THR A 648 -14.02 -21.61 25.05
C THR A 648 -12.99 -21.01 24.07
N TYR A 649 -11.88 -20.45 24.59
CA TYR A 649 -10.78 -19.94 23.76
C TYR A 649 -10.15 -21.07 22.93
N GLN A 650 -9.95 -22.25 23.53
CA GLN A 650 -9.37 -23.39 22.83
C GLN A 650 -10.31 -23.94 21.74
N SER A 651 -11.61 -24.02 22.01
CA SER A 651 -12.64 -24.42 21.05
C SER A 651 -12.65 -23.49 19.82
N VAL A 652 -12.79 -22.17 20.03
CA VAL A 652 -12.76 -21.19 18.92
C VAL A 652 -11.43 -21.19 18.19
N LYS A 653 -10.31 -21.47 18.87
CA LYS A 653 -8.97 -21.61 18.23
C LYS A 653 -8.91 -22.84 17.33
N GLN A 654 -9.49 -23.97 17.75
CA GLN A 654 -9.60 -25.16 16.90
C GLN A 654 -10.52 -24.92 15.70
N GLN A 655 -11.67 -24.28 15.92
CA GLN A 655 -12.63 -23.91 14.89
C GLN A 655 -11.99 -23.02 13.80
N LEU A 656 -11.25 -21.98 14.21
CA LEU A 656 -10.47 -21.13 13.30
C LEU A 656 -9.46 -21.93 12.46
N PHE A 657 -8.73 -22.87 13.07
CA PHE A 657 -7.73 -23.66 12.36
C PHE A 657 -8.37 -24.66 11.38
N LYS A 658 -9.51 -25.27 11.76
CA LYS A 658 -10.34 -26.07 10.85
C LYS A 658 -10.87 -25.23 9.68
N ALA A 659 -11.27 -23.98 9.93
CA ALA A 659 -11.74 -23.07 8.88
C ALA A 659 -10.65 -22.72 7.86
N PHE A 660 -9.42 -22.40 8.31
CA PHE A 660 -8.27 -22.18 7.39
C PHE A 660 -7.99 -23.41 6.50
N GLN A 661 -8.05 -24.62 7.09
CA GLN A 661 -7.84 -25.86 6.36
C GLN A 661 -8.97 -26.15 5.36
N LYS A 662 -10.23 -25.97 5.77
CA LYS A 662 -11.43 -26.15 4.91
C LYS A 662 -11.41 -25.17 3.72
N ALA A 663 -11.03 -23.91 3.95
CA ALA A 663 -10.92 -22.89 2.91
C ALA A 663 -9.65 -23.04 2.03
N GLY A 664 -8.92 -24.16 2.13
CA GLY A 664 -7.75 -24.45 1.29
C GLY A 664 -6.53 -23.58 1.57
N LEU A 665 -6.50 -22.82 2.67
CA LEU A 665 -5.44 -21.84 2.97
C LEU A 665 -4.18 -22.48 3.57
N GLY A 666 -4.18 -23.79 3.78
CA GLY A 666 -3.12 -24.57 4.43
C GLY A 666 -3.32 -24.74 5.93
N THR A 667 -2.43 -25.51 6.55
CA THR A 667 -2.49 -25.88 7.98
C THR A 667 -1.80 -24.84 8.87
N TRP A 668 -2.36 -24.51 10.03
CA TRP A 668 -1.67 -23.68 11.02
C TRP A 668 -0.57 -24.48 11.71
N VAL A 669 0.70 -24.09 11.51
CA VAL A 669 1.85 -24.74 12.14
C VAL A 669 2.00 -24.29 13.61
N LYS A 670 1.99 -25.26 14.52
CA LYS A 670 2.27 -25.08 15.96
C LYS A 670 3.76 -25.23 16.25
N LYS A 671 4.22 -24.65 17.35
CA LYS A 671 5.53 -24.97 17.96
C LYS A 671 5.49 -26.35 18.65
N PRO A 672 6.65 -26.95 18.94
CA PRO A 672 6.72 -28.18 19.71
C PRO A 672 6.01 -28.03 21.08
N PRO A 673 5.24 -29.04 21.55
CA PRO A 673 4.44 -28.94 22.78
C PRO A 673 5.28 -28.75 24.05
N GLU A 674 6.51 -29.25 24.05
CA GLU A 674 7.51 -29.16 25.13
C GLU A 674 7.76 -27.70 25.53
N GLN A 675 7.70 -26.79 24.55
CA GLN A 675 7.83 -25.34 24.81
C GLN A 675 6.68 -24.75 25.67
N ASP A 676 5.61 -25.49 25.90
CA ASP A 676 4.53 -25.14 26.81
C ASP A 676 4.48 -26.04 28.07
N GLN A 677 5.39 -27.00 28.23
CA GLN A 677 5.44 -27.97 29.34
C GLN A 677 6.45 -27.55 30.42
N PHE A 678 6.24 -26.37 31.02
CA PHE A 678 7.06 -25.87 32.12
C PHE A 678 6.21 -25.44 33.32
N LEU A 679 6.82 -25.52 34.50
CA LEU A 679 6.26 -25.13 35.80
C LEU A 679 6.66 -23.69 36.17
N LEU A 680 6.00 -23.14 37.20
CA LEU A 680 6.56 -22.00 37.94
C LEU A 680 7.44 -22.53 39.07
N THR A 681 8.67 -21.99 39.14
CA THR A 681 9.62 -22.13 40.24
C THR A 681 9.47 -20.98 41.22
#